data_AF-A0A2N8MGJ8-F1
#
_entry.id   AF-A0A2N8MGJ8-F1
#
_cell.length_a   1.000
_cell.length_b   1.000
_cell.length_c   1.000
_cell.angle_alpha   90.00
_cell.angle_beta   90.00
_cell.angle_gamma   90.00
#
_symmetry.space_group_name_H-M   'P 1'
#
loop_
_entity.id
_entity.type
_entity.pdbx_description
1 polymer ?
#
loop_
_entity_poly.entity_id
_entity_poly.type
_entity_poly.pdbx_seq_one_letter_code
_entity_poly.pdbx_strand_id
1 'polypeptide(L)'
;MSKQSVASAGTAMTEYVVVLRARSAARFLPEEGFQLVVNVPKLDIVEVRIRTFTRWVEENGRNLPRELVIEVRGHASSLDEAVAKFTAIARPFATMVGFVANVRVGPLELHLAFDCTPTGVEREFLEAFVPDEQGGVSQGRIIQLSHFEAACRAFVTLATDSSRVDRALRQYELALREWYVGGEWLALNHLWIAAENLTKAVIRNTVTARGISEDVLARELGLVTDDPKRPRWKEFLGARVRKEIIFTGDDETYTAAKDASDALEHGYWELDKVATNALKSADKTFHYVRQSIVDLLGLAPEVANELNEIKPKDVQSMRKVVRGLLIGAAEDAAAEGELYPRLEWTSGIESVVREGATFHVKPQERITVRTHPDVGFRMERLEVYGRLENGEVRVRLSDDDVAISHTAPSPSRRLLGSVMPVINAAAASGADKGHTRASLFAFNMFGQAVASFKSIQVLVGARQPVEALPILRALVIIAGRFEQMTDPSGPGLGIAVRGVLDALEALDVGANLTETRRTEFLAAAQNQGLTIPDELAAPETTSIYASLGVEMKFAAEAANGTSGLHLQRVDAERLGFQVTLEPGPLTDMVSTGAVVAMLELLKQAASLFGWTLQSTDIDQLLGEARAVNESAAQLDLVPPASAMADNGE
;
A
#
# COMPACT_ATOMS: atom_id res chain seq x y z
N MET A 1 -6.81 19.42 68.34
CA MET A 1 -6.38 18.24 67.56
C MET A 1 -6.28 18.64 66.09
N SER A 2 -5.05 18.89 65.65
CA SER A 2 -4.70 19.35 64.30
C SER A 2 -4.66 18.14 63.35
N LYS A 3 -5.43 18.19 62.25
CA LYS A 3 -5.31 17.21 61.16
C LYS A 3 -4.06 17.57 60.37
N GLN A 4 -2.98 16.83 60.62
CA GLN A 4 -1.79 16.84 59.78
C GLN A 4 -2.17 16.39 58.36
N SER A 5 -2.09 17.34 57.42
CA SER A 5 -2.05 17.09 55.98
C SER A 5 -0.78 16.31 55.67
N VAL A 6 -0.89 15.01 55.45
CA VAL A 6 0.18 14.19 54.90
C VAL A 6 0.39 14.65 53.47
N ALA A 7 1.50 15.35 53.21
CA ALA A 7 1.94 15.65 51.85
C ALA A 7 2.19 14.32 51.13
N SER A 8 1.32 13.96 50.18
CA SER A 8 1.56 12.84 49.29
C SER A 8 2.88 13.12 48.56
N ALA A 9 3.87 12.24 48.73
CA ALA A 9 5.07 12.25 47.91
C ALA A 9 4.59 12.26 46.44
N GLY A 10 4.79 13.39 45.75
CA GLY A 10 4.35 13.55 44.38
C GLY A 10 5.04 12.50 43.54
N THR A 11 4.28 11.54 43.02
CA THR A 11 4.76 10.60 42.02
C THR A 11 5.37 11.44 40.90
N ALA A 12 6.68 11.32 40.69
CA ALA A 12 7.35 12.06 39.62
C ALA A 12 6.61 11.71 38.32
N MET A 13 6.01 12.70 37.67
CA MET A 13 5.25 12.43 36.45
C MET A 13 6.23 12.00 35.36
N THR A 14 5.92 10.90 34.69
CA THR A 14 6.70 10.38 33.56
C THR A 14 6.37 11.19 32.32
N GLU A 15 7.39 11.54 31.54
CA GLU A 15 7.22 12.23 30.26
C GLU A 15 7.12 11.21 29.13
N TYR A 16 6.06 11.28 28.34
CA TYR A 16 5.82 10.40 27.21
C TYR A 16 5.83 11.17 25.89
N VAL A 17 6.21 10.46 24.82
CA VAL A 17 6.01 10.89 23.43
C VAL A 17 5.03 9.93 22.78
N VAL A 18 4.01 10.48 22.11
CA VAL A 18 3.07 9.73 21.27
C VAL A 18 3.15 10.29 19.85
N VAL A 19 3.46 9.43 18.90
CA VAL A 19 3.62 9.76 17.48
C VAL A 19 2.49 9.12 16.70
N LEU A 20 1.76 9.94 15.96
CA LEU A 20 0.71 9.51 15.06
C LEU A 20 1.03 9.89 13.63
N ARG A 21 0.55 9.08 12.68
CA ARG A 21 0.74 9.28 11.25
C ARG A 21 -0.60 9.29 10.53
N ALA A 22 -0.67 10.05 9.43
CA ALA A 22 -1.80 10.01 8.51
C ALA A 22 -1.30 10.13 7.07
N ARG A 23 -1.88 9.37 6.14
CA ARG A 23 -1.73 9.64 4.71
C ARG A 23 -2.29 11.03 4.42
N SER A 24 -1.52 11.91 3.80
CA SER A 24 -1.89 13.31 3.69
C SER A 24 -1.59 13.90 2.33
N ALA A 25 -2.59 14.54 1.74
CA ALA A 25 -2.40 15.39 0.57
C ALA A 25 -1.94 16.81 0.95
N ALA A 26 -1.98 17.16 2.24
CA ALA A 26 -1.41 18.40 2.77
C ALA A 26 0.02 18.15 3.27
N ARG A 27 0.97 19.00 2.89
CA ARG A 27 2.40 18.78 3.18
C ARG A 27 3.09 20.04 3.71
N PHE A 28 3.97 19.85 4.67
CA PHE A 28 5.00 20.82 5.03
C PHE A 28 6.23 20.60 4.17
N LEU A 29 6.97 21.66 3.87
CA LEU A 29 8.27 21.52 3.22
C LEU A 29 9.26 20.77 4.15
N PRO A 30 10.33 20.13 3.61
CA PRO A 30 11.30 19.38 4.40
C PRO A 30 11.91 20.16 5.59
N GLU A 31 12.14 21.45 5.39
CA GLU A 31 12.69 22.37 6.37
C GLU A 31 11.63 22.99 7.30
N GLU A 32 10.35 22.72 7.04
CA GLU A 32 9.23 23.29 7.77
C GLU A 32 8.62 22.30 8.76
N GLY A 33 7.97 22.87 9.77
CA GLY A 33 7.14 22.16 10.72
C GLY A 33 6.48 23.16 11.64
N PHE A 34 5.38 22.75 12.24
CA PHE A 34 4.68 23.54 13.24
C PHE A 34 4.95 22.99 14.63
N GLN A 35 5.16 23.88 15.59
CA GLN A 35 5.25 23.51 17.00
C GLN A 35 4.42 24.45 17.87
N LEU A 36 3.63 23.87 18.77
CA LEU A 36 2.83 24.62 19.74
C LEU A 36 2.91 23.95 21.11
N VAL A 37 2.96 24.78 22.15
CA VAL A 37 2.78 24.33 23.54
C VAL A 37 1.37 24.73 23.96
N VAL A 38 0.59 23.78 24.43
CA VAL A 38 -0.80 24.01 24.86
C VAL A 38 -1.06 23.42 26.24
N ASN A 39 -1.99 24.05 26.94
CA ASN A 39 -2.54 23.56 28.19
C ASN A 39 -3.93 22.99 27.89
N VAL A 40 -4.23 21.79 28.37
CA VAL A 40 -5.51 21.12 28.09
C VAL A 40 -6.17 20.71 29.41
N PRO A 41 -6.73 21.67 30.18
CA PRO A 41 -7.27 21.39 31.52
C PRO A 41 -8.38 20.34 31.52
N LYS A 42 -9.16 20.23 30.43
CA LYS A 42 -10.24 19.25 30.29
C LYS A 42 -9.76 17.80 30.29
N LEU A 43 -8.48 17.56 30.08
CA LEU A 43 -7.84 16.24 30.10
C LEU A 43 -6.86 16.11 31.27
N ASP A 44 -6.91 17.03 32.24
CA ASP A 44 -5.96 17.11 33.36
C ASP A 44 -4.49 17.19 32.89
N ILE A 45 -4.25 17.86 31.76
CA ILE A 45 -2.92 18.07 31.20
C ILE A 45 -2.52 19.53 31.39
N VAL A 46 -1.45 19.72 32.17
CA VAL A 46 -0.90 21.04 32.48
C VAL A 46 -0.24 21.64 31.25
N GLU A 47 0.63 20.89 30.58
CA GLU A 47 1.39 21.35 29.42
C GLU A 47 1.73 20.16 28.51
N VAL A 48 1.49 20.31 27.21
CA VAL A 48 1.97 19.39 26.17
C VAL A 48 2.59 20.18 25.02
N ARG A 49 3.66 19.65 24.45
CA ARG A 49 4.27 20.11 23.20
C ARG A 49 3.73 19.28 22.05
N ILE A 50 3.24 19.94 21.03
CA ILE A 50 2.72 19.34 19.81
C ILE A 50 3.63 19.77 18.68
N ARG A 51 4.10 18.80 17.88
CA ARG A 51 4.83 19.03 16.64
C ARG A 51 4.09 18.40 15.48
N THR A 52 4.00 19.10 14.37
CA THR A 52 3.29 18.67 13.16
C THR A 52 4.16 18.93 11.94
N PHE A 53 4.47 17.89 11.18
CA PHE A 53 5.39 17.96 10.04
C PHE A 53 5.10 16.83 9.04
N THR A 54 5.68 16.90 7.84
CA THR A 54 5.62 15.81 6.85
C THR A 54 6.84 14.92 6.98
N ARG A 55 6.66 13.60 6.96
CA ARG A 55 7.77 12.66 6.86
C ARG A 55 8.30 12.69 5.43
N TRP A 56 9.62 12.87 5.31
CA TRP A 56 10.34 12.91 4.05
C TRP A 56 11.27 11.69 3.99
N VAL A 57 11.19 10.91 2.91
CA VAL A 57 11.95 9.66 2.74
C VAL A 57 12.76 9.74 1.45
N GLU A 58 14.03 9.34 1.53
CA GLU A 58 14.90 9.22 0.37
C GLU A 58 14.65 7.89 -0.36
N GLU A 59 14.14 7.96 -1.58
CA GLU A 59 13.90 6.80 -2.44
C GLU A 59 14.52 7.05 -3.82
N ASN A 60 15.42 6.15 -4.25
CA ASN A 60 16.14 6.26 -5.52
C ASN A 60 16.84 7.63 -5.69
N GLY A 61 17.45 8.15 -4.63
CA GLY A 61 18.12 9.45 -4.60
C GLY A 61 17.19 10.66 -4.63
N ARG A 62 15.88 10.47 -4.36
CA ARG A 62 14.87 11.54 -4.35
C ARG A 62 14.23 11.64 -2.99
N ASN A 63 14.08 12.86 -2.50
CA ASN A 63 13.38 13.09 -1.24
C ASN A 63 11.87 13.23 -1.49
N LEU A 64 11.09 12.24 -1.09
CA LEU A 64 9.66 12.15 -1.36
C LEU A 64 8.85 12.43 -0.08
N PRO A 65 7.78 13.23 -0.17
CA PRO A 65 6.87 13.40 0.94
C PRO A 65 6.03 12.13 1.11
N ARG A 66 5.84 11.74 2.37
CA ARG A 66 5.05 10.59 2.79
C ARG A 66 3.96 11.06 3.75
N GLU A 67 3.95 10.55 4.97
CA GLU A 67 2.87 10.77 5.92
C GLU A 67 2.94 12.16 6.57
N LEU A 68 1.77 12.70 6.94
CA LEU A 68 1.69 13.72 7.99
C LEU A 68 2.02 13.05 9.33
N VAL A 69 2.91 13.66 10.10
CA VAL A 69 3.29 13.21 11.44
C VAL A 69 2.82 14.24 12.45
N ILE A 70 2.15 13.77 13.51
CA ILE A 70 1.84 14.57 14.69
C ILE A 70 2.48 13.89 15.90
N GLU A 71 3.42 14.58 16.51
CA GLU A 71 4.10 14.17 17.73
C GLU A 71 3.54 15.00 18.88
N VAL A 72 3.08 14.33 19.95
CA VAL A 72 2.63 14.98 21.17
C VAL A 72 3.51 14.48 22.31
N ARG A 73 4.12 15.42 23.03
CA ARG A 73 5.02 15.18 24.15
C ARG A 73 4.51 15.87 25.40
N GLY A 74 4.46 15.15 26.51
CA GLY A 74 4.07 15.72 27.80
C GLY A 74 4.00 14.67 28.91
N HIS A 75 3.47 15.07 30.05
CA HIS A 75 3.43 14.22 31.24
C HIS A 75 2.13 13.42 31.34
N ALA A 76 2.22 12.15 31.72
CA ALA A 76 1.09 11.28 32.05
C ALA A 76 1.48 10.27 33.15
N SER A 77 0.52 9.56 33.72
CA SER A 77 0.78 8.56 34.77
C SER A 77 1.13 7.17 34.23
N SER A 78 0.91 6.92 32.94
CA SER A 78 1.20 5.65 32.26
C SER A 78 1.25 5.84 30.74
N LEU A 79 1.86 4.88 30.03
CA LEU A 79 1.86 4.87 28.56
C LEU A 79 0.45 4.83 27.96
N ASP A 80 -0.45 4.03 28.51
CA ASP A 80 -1.84 3.90 28.02
C ASP A 80 -2.62 5.21 28.16
N GLU A 81 -2.45 5.90 29.30
CA GLU A 81 -3.06 7.21 29.52
C GLU A 81 -2.49 8.25 28.53
N ALA A 82 -1.16 8.25 28.32
CA ALA A 82 -0.53 9.12 27.34
C ALA A 82 -1.10 8.88 25.95
N VAL A 83 -1.20 7.63 25.49
CA VAL A 83 -1.79 7.26 24.20
C VAL A 83 -3.22 7.79 24.09
N ALA A 84 -4.07 7.54 25.09
CA ALA A 84 -5.46 7.96 25.05
C ALA A 84 -5.61 9.50 24.98
N LYS A 85 -4.93 10.22 25.87
CA LYS A 85 -5.04 11.69 25.97
C LYS A 85 -4.35 12.39 24.80
N PHE A 86 -3.14 11.98 24.44
CA PHE A 86 -2.34 12.65 23.42
C PHE A 86 -2.90 12.41 22.02
N THR A 87 -3.49 11.23 21.75
CA THR A 87 -4.25 10.99 20.52
C THR A 87 -5.46 11.93 20.41
N ALA A 88 -6.20 12.14 21.51
CA ALA A 88 -7.32 13.07 21.52
C ALA A 88 -6.88 14.53 21.25
N ILE A 89 -5.69 14.90 21.73
CA ILE A 89 -5.08 16.22 21.49
C ILE A 89 -4.60 16.38 20.05
N ALA A 90 -4.03 15.34 19.44
CA ALA A 90 -3.46 15.40 18.10
C ALA A 90 -4.51 15.53 16.98
N ARG A 91 -5.68 14.89 17.13
CA ARG A 91 -6.72 14.82 16.09
C ARG A 91 -7.20 16.19 15.58
N PRO A 92 -7.49 17.19 16.43
CA PRO A 92 -7.82 18.53 15.97
C PRO A 92 -6.74 19.15 15.07
N PHE A 93 -5.45 18.91 15.32
CA PHE A 93 -4.37 19.46 14.49
C PHE A 93 -4.34 18.83 13.09
N ALA A 94 -4.54 17.51 12.97
CA ALA A 94 -4.70 16.87 11.66
C ALA A 94 -5.91 17.43 10.89
N THR A 95 -7.01 17.69 11.61
CA THR A 95 -8.22 18.32 11.05
C THR A 95 -7.91 19.74 10.55
N MET A 96 -7.16 20.52 11.32
CA MET A 96 -6.74 21.87 10.95
C MET A 96 -5.79 21.87 9.75
N VAL A 97 -4.91 20.86 9.62
CA VAL A 97 -4.05 20.70 8.44
C VAL A 97 -4.89 20.54 7.18
N GLY A 98 -5.85 19.62 7.19
CA GLY A 98 -6.77 19.41 6.06
C GLY A 98 -7.65 20.63 5.77
N PHE A 99 -8.14 21.30 6.82
CA PHE A 99 -8.90 22.54 6.69
C PHE A 99 -8.06 23.66 6.04
N VAL A 100 -6.88 23.97 6.57
CA VAL A 100 -6.06 25.09 6.06
C VAL A 100 -5.62 24.85 4.62
N ALA A 101 -5.13 23.64 4.30
CA ALA A 101 -4.73 23.29 2.94
C ALA A 101 -5.93 23.01 2.01
N ASN A 102 -7.14 22.87 2.55
CA ASN A 102 -8.38 22.51 1.85
C ASN A 102 -8.26 21.25 0.97
N VAL A 103 -7.63 20.22 1.53
CA VAL A 103 -7.40 18.90 0.90
C VAL A 103 -7.58 17.79 1.92
N ARG A 104 -7.82 16.58 1.42
CA ARG A 104 -7.93 15.38 2.25
C ARG A 104 -6.68 15.15 3.12
N VAL A 105 -6.93 14.90 4.40
CA VAL A 105 -6.01 14.22 5.32
C VAL A 105 -6.69 12.93 5.76
N GLY A 106 -5.95 11.83 5.76
CA GLY A 106 -6.44 10.52 6.19
C GLY A 106 -6.66 10.45 7.71
N PRO A 107 -7.22 9.34 8.20
CA PRO A 107 -7.31 9.11 9.64
C PRO A 107 -5.91 9.13 10.26
N LEU A 108 -5.84 9.71 11.47
CA LEU A 108 -4.63 9.77 12.25
C LEU A 108 -4.50 8.48 13.07
N GLU A 109 -3.48 7.69 12.76
CA GLU A 109 -3.22 6.36 13.33
C GLU A 109 -2.03 6.42 14.29
N LEU A 110 -2.13 5.74 15.44
CA LEU A 110 -1.01 5.59 16.36
C LEU A 110 0.11 4.82 15.67
N HIS A 111 1.31 5.38 15.63
CA HIS A 111 2.48 4.68 15.12
C HIS A 111 3.34 4.17 16.27
N LEU A 112 3.76 5.04 17.18
CA LEU A 112 4.51 4.63 18.36
C LEU A 112 4.23 5.55 19.55
N ALA A 113 4.47 5.03 20.75
CA ALA A 113 4.46 5.77 22.00
C ALA A 113 5.54 5.23 22.93
N PHE A 114 6.21 6.10 23.67
CA PHE A 114 7.27 5.68 24.58
C PHE A 114 7.51 6.67 25.72
N ASP A 115 8.02 6.16 26.83
CA ASP A 115 8.57 6.96 27.93
C ASP A 115 9.88 7.63 27.49
N CYS A 116 9.90 8.96 27.45
CA CYS A 116 11.06 9.77 27.10
C CYS A 116 11.73 10.44 28.32
N THR A 117 11.41 10.02 29.54
CA THR A 117 11.94 10.57 30.78
C THR A 117 13.48 10.48 30.79
N PRO A 118 14.22 11.61 30.88
CA PRO A 118 15.68 11.61 30.67
C PRO A 118 16.47 10.68 31.59
N THR A 119 16.00 10.48 32.83
CA THR A 119 16.68 9.67 33.85
C THR A 119 16.25 8.20 33.87
N GLY A 120 15.28 7.81 33.05
CA GLY A 120 14.77 6.43 33.00
C GLY A 120 15.74 5.48 32.31
N VAL A 121 16.09 4.38 32.99
CA VAL A 121 16.91 3.27 32.46
C VAL A 121 16.02 2.20 31.82
N GLU A 122 14.85 1.95 32.40
CA GLU A 122 13.77 1.15 31.82
C GLU A 122 12.66 2.10 31.35
N ARG A 123 12.10 1.85 30.17
CA ARG A 123 11.15 2.75 29.51
C ARG A 123 10.03 1.94 28.88
N GLU A 124 8.79 2.33 29.16
CA GLU A 124 7.64 1.76 28.46
C GLU A 124 7.70 2.12 26.97
N PHE A 125 7.36 1.18 26.10
CA PHE A 125 7.37 1.34 24.65
C PHE A 125 6.19 0.59 24.03
N LEU A 126 5.53 1.23 23.07
CA LEU A 126 4.47 0.69 22.26
C LEU A 126 4.70 1.12 20.82
N GLU A 127 4.62 0.16 19.90
CA GLU A 127 4.60 0.43 18.47
C GLU A 127 3.41 -0.31 17.87
N ALA A 128 2.66 0.39 17.03
CA ALA A 128 1.57 -0.17 16.26
C ALA A 128 1.99 -0.18 14.79
N PHE A 129 1.75 -1.31 14.13
CA PHE A 129 2.05 -1.45 12.72
C PHE A 129 1.13 -0.55 11.89
N VAL A 130 1.71 0.51 11.33
CA VAL A 130 1.07 1.40 10.35
C VAL A 130 1.88 1.28 9.06
N PRO A 131 1.31 0.75 7.96
CA PRO A 131 2.04 0.61 6.71
C PRO A 131 2.54 1.96 6.22
N ASP A 132 3.84 2.03 5.90
CA ASP A 132 4.42 3.20 5.26
C ASP A 132 3.68 3.51 3.94
N GLU A 133 3.54 4.80 3.62
CA GLU A 133 3.03 5.22 2.32
C GLU A 133 4.04 4.80 1.24
N GLN A 134 3.57 4.07 0.24
CA GLN A 134 4.41 3.51 -0.82
C GLN A 134 3.95 3.99 -2.20
N GLY A 135 4.87 3.98 -3.15
CA GLY A 135 4.60 4.27 -4.56
C GLY A 135 4.60 5.77 -4.90
N GLY A 136 3.76 6.11 -5.87
CA GLY A 136 3.66 7.46 -6.43
C GLY A 136 3.30 8.51 -5.39
N VAL A 137 3.95 9.68 -5.45
CA VAL A 137 3.57 10.84 -4.65
C VAL A 137 2.16 11.28 -5.05
N SER A 138 1.21 11.22 -4.13
CA SER A 138 -0.17 11.65 -4.36
C SER A 138 -0.24 13.13 -4.73
N GLN A 139 -1.29 13.55 -5.43
CA GLN A 139 -1.53 14.98 -5.62
C GLN A 139 -1.82 15.64 -4.27
N GLY A 140 -1.42 16.90 -4.11
CA GLY A 140 -1.54 17.59 -2.84
C GLY A 140 -1.38 19.10 -2.91
N ARG A 141 -1.27 19.71 -1.73
CA ARG A 141 -1.00 21.13 -1.51
C ARG A 141 0.05 21.30 -0.41
N ILE A 142 0.87 22.34 -0.55
CA ILE A 142 1.75 22.78 0.52
C ILE A 142 0.97 23.65 1.50
N ILE A 143 1.20 23.40 2.77
CA ILE A 143 0.58 24.11 3.87
C ILE A 143 1.31 25.44 4.03
N GLN A 144 0.58 26.55 3.93
CA GLN A 144 1.13 27.85 4.28
C GLN A 144 1.24 27.95 5.79
N LEU A 145 2.47 27.89 6.31
CA LEU A 145 2.73 27.79 7.75
C LEU A 145 2.07 28.93 8.54
N SER A 146 2.14 30.17 8.04
CA SER A 146 1.53 31.34 8.68
C SER A 146 0.01 31.20 8.86
N HIS A 147 -0.71 30.67 7.86
CA HIS A 147 -2.15 30.41 7.95
C HIS A 147 -2.45 29.31 8.95
N PHE A 148 -1.65 28.24 8.92
CA PHE A 148 -1.82 27.12 9.84
C PHE A 148 -1.60 27.53 11.29
N GLU A 149 -0.56 28.32 11.56
CA GLU A 149 -0.28 28.89 12.88
C GLU A 149 -1.43 29.77 13.38
N ALA A 150 -1.89 30.71 12.56
CA ALA A 150 -2.98 31.61 12.92
C ALA A 150 -4.26 30.84 13.25
N ALA A 151 -4.63 29.88 12.41
CA ALA A 151 -5.83 29.07 12.58
C ALA A 151 -5.75 28.17 13.82
N CYS A 152 -4.60 27.53 14.07
CA CYS A 152 -4.40 26.70 15.28
C CYS A 152 -4.46 27.53 16.56
N ARG A 153 -3.82 28.71 16.59
CA ARG A 153 -3.86 29.60 17.76
C ARG A 153 -5.28 30.06 18.05
N ALA A 154 -6.01 30.51 17.03
CA ALA A 154 -7.41 30.92 17.16
C ALA A 154 -8.31 29.79 17.66
N PHE A 155 -8.12 28.57 17.15
CA PHE A 155 -8.88 27.41 17.59
C PHE A 155 -8.61 27.06 19.06
N VAL A 156 -7.34 27.07 19.49
CA VAL A 156 -6.96 26.75 20.88
C VAL A 156 -7.46 27.81 21.87
N THR A 157 -7.52 29.08 21.48
CA THR A 157 -8.01 30.17 22.33
C THR A 157 -9.52 30.37 22.29
N LEU A 158 -10.24 29.57 21.49
CA LEU A 158 -11.69 29.67 21.33
C LEU A 158 -12.43 29.26 22.62
N ALA A 159 -12.75 30.25 23.45
CA ALA A 159 -13.38 30.03 24.76
C ALA A 159 -14.86 29.62 24.63
N THR A 160 -15.59 30.25 23.72
CA THR A 160 -17.00 29.98 23.45
C THR A 160 -17.15 29.06 22.24
N ASP A 161 -18.01 28.05 22.35
CA ASP A 161 -18.42 27.20 21.21
C ASP A 161 -17.36 26.34 20.54
N SER A 162 -16.19 26.19 21.18
CA SER A 162 -15.14 25.24 20.77
C SER A 162 -15.69 23.85 20.43
N SER A 163 -16.61 23.30 21.22
CA SER A 163 -17.22 21.98 20.93
C SER A 163 -18.11 21.92 19.67
N ARG A 164 -18.65 23.05 19.24
CA ARG A 164 -19.47 23.14 18.02
C ARG A 164 -18.58 23.36 16.80
N VAL A 165 -17.59 24.24 16.93
CA VAL A 165 -16.59 24.49 15.89
C VAL A 165 -15.74 23.24 15.64
N ASP A 166 -15.28 22.54 16.69
CA ASP A 166 -14.56 21.26 16.56
C ASP A 166 -15.41 20.21 15.82
N ARG A 167 -16.68 20.05 16.18
CA ARG A 167 -17.58 19.12 15.46
C ARG A 167 -17.78 19.50 14.00
N ALA A 168 -17.96 20.79 13.71
CA ALA A 168 -18.08 21.26 12.33
C ALA A 168 -16.80 21.06 11.52
N LEU A 169 -15.63 21.34 12.10
CA LEU A 169 -14.32 21.07 11.49
C LEU A 169 -14.12 19.59 11.17
N ARG A 170 -14.50 18.69 12.08
CA ARG A 170 -14.44 17.24 11.82
C ARG A 170 -15.37 16.82 10.69
N GLN A 171 -16.58 17.38 10.62
CA GLN A 171 -17.50 17.09 9.51
C GLN A 171 -16.99 17.67 8.19
N TYR A 172 -16.39 18.87 8.21
CA TYR A 172 -15.72 19.44 7.05
C TYR A 172 -14.56 18.57 6.55
N GLU A 173 -13.78 18.03 7.49
CA GLU A 173 -12.67 17.11 7.20
C GLU A 173 -13.15 15.79 6.60
N LEU A 174 -14.24 15.22 7.10
CA LEU A 174 -14.91 14.08 6.47
C LEU A 174 -15.42 14.43 5.07
N ALA A 175 -15.97 15.63 4.88
CA ALA A 175 -16.38 16.08 3.54
C ALA A 175 -15.20 16.13 2.56
N LEU A 176 -14.02 16.60 3.01
CA LEU A 176 -12.80 16.57 2.19
C LEU A 176 -12.33 15.15 1.87
N ARG A 177 -12.52 14.18 2.78
CA ARG A 177 -12.24 12.76 2.51
C ARG A 177 -13.19 12.15 1.49
N GLU A 178 -14.43 12.60 1.44
CA GLU A 178 -15.42 12.17 0.45
C GLU A 178 -15.43 13.04 -0.80
N TRP A 179 -14.50 14.00 -0.91
CA TRP A 179 -14.38 14.86 -2.07
C TRP A 179 -13.65 14.18 -3.23
N TYR A 180 -14.42 13.45 -4.03
CA TYR A 180 -14.00 12.79 -5.27
C TYR A 180 -15.17 12.71 -6.26
N VAL A 181 -14.89 12.36 -7.52
CA VAL A 181 -15.88 12.20 -8.60
C VAL A 181 -16.78 11.01 -8.27
N GLY A 182 -18.07 11.30 -8.04
CA GLY A 182 -19.09 10.35 -7.57
C GLY A 182 -19.30 10.35 -6.05
N GLY A 183 -18.42 11.02 -5.28
CA GLY A 183 -18.51 11.14 -3.81
C GLY A 183 -19.20 12.42 -3.34
N GLU A 184 -19.62 13.30 -4.25
CA GLU A 184 -20.11 14.65 -3.94
C GLU A 184 -21.30 14.66 -2.99
N TRP A 185 -22.18 13.66 -3.09
CA TRP A 185 -23.36 13.54 -2.23
C TRP A 185 -23.01 13.20 -0.78
N LEU A 186 -21.97 12.38 -0.54
CA LEU A 186 -21.45 12.11 0.79
C LEU A 186 -20.74 13.35 1.36
N ALA A 187 -19.92 14.01 0.53
CA ALA A 187 -19.27 15.26 0.92
C ALA A 187 -20.32 16.33 1.30
N LEU A 188 -21.36 16.49 0.49
CA LEU A 188 -22.46 17.41 0.76
C LEU A 188 -23.17 17.06 2.08
N ASN A 189 -23.44 15.78 2.35
CA ASN A 189 -24.11 15.38 3.58
C ASN A 189 -23.29 15.77 4.82
N HIS A 190 -21.98 15.52 4.80
CA HIS A 190 -21.09 15.97 5.87
C HIS A 190 -21.03 17.49 6.02
N LEU A 191 -21.03 18.24 4.91
CA LEU A 191 -21.10 19.70 4.94
C LEU A 191 -22.42 20.22 5.52
N TRP A 192 -23.54 19.56 5.22
CA TRP A 192 -24.83 19.91 5.82
C TRP A 192 -24.80 19.71 7.34
N ILE A 193 -24.32 18.56 7.81
CA ILE A 193 -24.13 18.30 9.25
C ILE A 193 -23.17 19.33 9.89
N ALA A 194 -22.13 19.76 9.17
CA ALA A 194 -21.26 20.84 9.63
C ALA A 194 -22.03 22.16 9.81
N ALA A 195 -22.81 22.59 8.81
CA ALA A 195 -23.66 23.78 8.89
C ALA A 195 -24.66 23.72 10.06
N GLU A 196 -25.23 22.55 10.35
CA GLU A 196 -26.10 22.35 11.51
C GLU A 196 -25.37 22.53 12.84
N ASN A 197 -24.16 21.97 12.95
CA ASN A 197 -23.33 22.13 14.15
C ASN A 197 -22.94 23.61 14.39
N LEU A 198 -22.68 24.36 13.31
CA LEU A 198 -22.33 25.78 13.35
C LEU A 198 -23.50 26.69 13.72
N THR A 199 -24.74 26.30 13.41
CA THR A 199 -25.94 27.16 13.53
C THR A 199 -26.04 27.90 14.87
N LYS A 200 -25.84 27.21 16.00
CA LYS A 200 -25.95 27.84 17.33
C LYS A 200 -24.74 28.68 17.73
N ALA A 201 -23.56 28.42 17.16
CA ALA A 201 -22.39 29.25 17.36
C ALA A 201 -22.54 30.55 16.55
N VAL A 202 -22.98 30.45 15.30
CA VAL A 202 -23.29 31.60 14.43
C VAL A 202 -24.35 32.51 15.06
N ILE A 203 -25.48 31.97 15.56
CA ILE A 203 -26.49 32.78 16.27
C ILE A 203 -25.87 33.62 17.38
N ARG A 204 -25.10 32.98 18.28
CA ARG A 204 -24.52 33.68 19.43
C ARG A 204 -23.45 34.68 19.03
N ASN A 205 -22.62 34.34 18.04
CA ASN A 205 -21.63 35.26 17.49
C ASN A 205 -22.33 36.49 16.89
N THR A 206 -23.36 36.31 16.05
CA THR A 206 -24.12 37.40 15.43
C THR A 206 -24.82 38.28 16.48
N VAL A 207 -25.49 37.68 17.46
CA VAL A 207 -26.19 38.38 18.53
C VAL A 207 -25.22 39.20 19.37
N THR A 208 -24.06 38.62 19.73
CA THR A 208 -23.01 39.30 20.50
C THR A 208 -22.37 40.42 19.72
N ALA A 209 -21.96 40.17 18.46
CA ALA A 209 -21.31 41.16 17.61
C ALA A 209 -22.20 42.37 17.29
N ARG A 210 -23.53 42.15 17.20
CA ARG A 210 -24.51 43.23 16.95
C ARG A 210 -25.07 43.85 18.23
N GLY A 211 -24.81 43.29 19.40
CA GLY A 211 -25.39 43.75 20.66
C GLY A 211 -26.92 43.63 20.73
N ILE A 212 -27.51 42.64 20.04
CA ILE A 212 -28.97 42.41 20.01
C ILE A 212 -29.35 41.19 20.86
N SER A 213 -30.63 40.78 20.85
CA SER A 213 -31.08 39.51 21.44
C SER A 213 -31.46 38.51 20.34
N GLU A 214 -31.58 37.21 20.69
CA GLU A 214 -32.06 36.20 19.73
C GLU A 214 -33.47 36.51 19.20
N ASP A 215 -34.34 37.12 20.00
CA ASP A 215 -35.69 37.55 19.58
C ASP A 215 -35.63 38.66 18.53
N VAL A 216 -34.75 39.64 18.73
CA VAL A 216 -34.52 40.71 17.75
C VAL A 216 -33.96 40.13 16.46
N LEU A 217 -32.98 39.23 16.54
CA LEU A 217 -32.45 38.54 15.36
C LEU A 217 -33.54 37.74 14.63
N ALA A 218 -34.41 37.03 15.35
CA ALA A 218 -35.51 36.28 14.75
C ALA A 218 -36.50 37.21 14.00
N ARG A 219 -36.84 38.36 14.58
CA ARG A 219 -37.69 39.37 13.93
C ARG A 219 -37.03 39.98 12.69
N GLU A 220 -35.73 40.29 12.75
CA GLU A 220 -34.95 40.76 11.58
C GLU A 220 -34.97 39.74 10.44
N LEU A 221 -34.95 38.45 10.76
CA LEU A 221 -35.03 37.35 9.78
C LEU A 221 -36.46 37.00 9.36
N GLY A 222 -37.46 37.83 9.74
CA GLY A 222 -38.86 37.71 9.32
C GLY A 222 -39.68 36.68 10.09
N LEU A 223 -39.25 36.25 11.28
CA LEU A 223 -40.03 35.34 12.14
C LEU A 223 -40.94 36.13 13.08
N VAL A 224 -42.16 35.62 13.25
CA VAL A 224 -43.14 36.14 14.23
C VAL A 224 -42.78 35.59 15.61
N THR A 225 -42.40 36.45 16.56
CA THR A 225 -41.93 36.02 17.88
C THR A 225 -42.94 36.25 19.01
N ASP A 226 -43.98 37.04 18.73
CA ASP A 226 -45.03 37.48 19.66
C ASP A 226 -46.35 36.72 19.52
N ASP A 227 -46.42 35.67 18.70
CA ASP A 227 -47.62 34.83 18.56
C ASP A 227 -47.70 33.81 19.72
N PRO A 228 -48.59 33.99 20.71
CA PRO A 228 -48.74 33.07 21.84
C PRO A 228 -49.25 31.68 21.41
N LYS A 229 -49.82 31.54 20.20
CA LYS A 229 -50.28 30.26 19.65
C LYS A 229 -49.20 29.53 18.87
N ARG A 230 -48.07 30.19 18.55
CA ARG A 230 -46.95 29.62 17.78
C ARG A 230 -45.59 29.96 18.41
N PRO A 231 -45.30 29.50 19.65
CA PRO A 231 -44.03 29.80 20.34
C PRO A 231 -42.78 29.15 19.70
N ARG A 232 -42.93 28.47 18.55
CA ARG A 232 -41.90 27.66 17.89
C ARG A 232 -40.91 28.47 17.05
N TRP A 233 -40.91 29.80 17.11
CA TRP A 233 -39.97 30.63 16.34
C TRP A 233 -38.50 30.25 16.60
N LYS A 234 -38.16 29.77 17.81
CA LYS A 234 -36.83 29.27 18.16
C LYS A 234 -36.41 28.04 17.37
N GLU A 235 -37.37 27.21 16.95
CA GLU A 235 -37.13 26.04 16.11
C GLU A 235 -36.86 26.48 14.66
N PHE A 236 -37.60 27.49 14.18
CA PHE A 236 -37.41 28.05 12.84
C PHE A 236 -36.19 28.97 12.71
N LEU A 237 -35.74 29.59 13.81
CA LEU A 237 -34.56 30.47 13.81
C LEU A 237 -33.32 29.76 13.27
N GLY A 238 -33.12 28.49 13.64
CA GLY A 238 -31.98 27.71 13.15
C GLY A 238 -31.98 27.57 11.62
N ALA A 239 -33.13 27.23 11.03
CA ALA A 239 -33.28 27.11 9.59
C ALA A 239 -33.07 28.46 8.88
N ARG A 240 -33.64 29.55 9.42
CA ARG A 240 -33.45 30.91 8.86
C ARG A 240 -31.99 31.36 8.94
N VAL A 241 -31.30 31.12 10.05
CA VAL A 241 -29.88 31.47 10.19
C VAL A 241 -28.99 30.69 9.23
N ARG A 242 -29.26 29.39 9.03
CA ARG A 242 -28.55 28.62 8.01
C ARG A 242 -28.71 29.26 6.64
N LYS A 243 -29.94 29.52 6.21
CA LYS A 243 -30.23 30.11 4.90
C LYS A 243 -29.64 31.52 4.73
N GLU A 244 -29.96 32.43 5.65
CA GLU A 244 -29.70 33.86 5.47
C GLU A 244 -28.28 34.28 5.90
N ILE A 245 -27.65 33.56 6.84
CA ILE A 245 -26.33 33.92 7.37
C ILE A 245 -25.25 32.94 6.89
N ILE A 246 -25.39 31.63 7.13
CA ILE A 246 -24.36 30.64 6.74
C ILE A 246 -24.26 30.54 5.22
N PHE A 247 -25.39 30.37 4.52
CA PHE A 247 -25.46 30.33 3.06
C PHE A 247 -25.58 31.72 2.43
N THR A 248 -25.46 32.79 3.23
CA THR A 248 -25.47 34.19 2.75
C THR A 248 -26.68 34.58 1.88
N GLY A 249 -27.82 33.91 2.07
CA GLY A 249 -29.03 34.13 1.27
C GLY A 249 -29.04 33.42 -0.10
N ASP A 250 -28.05 32.56 -0.42
CA ASP A 250 -28.09 31.69 -1.61
C ASP A 250 -29.14 30.57 -1.42
N ASP A 251 -30.38 30.90 -1.76
CA ASP A 251 -31.54 30.02 -1.61
C ASP A 251 -31.45 28.75 -2.47
N GLU A 252 -30.85 28.87 -3.67
CA GLU A 252 -30.68 27.74 -4.58
C GLU A 252 -29.74 26.70 -3.97
N THR A 253 -28.56 27.13 -3.51
CA THR A 253 -27.58 26.25 -2.88
C THR A 253 -28.11 25.69 -1.57
N TYR A 254 -28.73 26.52 -0.72
CA TYR A 254 -29.33 26.08 0.53
C TYR A 254 -30.39 25.00 0.32
N THR A 255 -31.33 25.23 -0.60
CA THR A 255 -32.43 24.28 -0.86
C THR A 255 -31.90 22.99 -1.46
N ALA A 256 -30.99 23.07 -2.44
CA ALA A 256 -30.36 21.88 -3.03
C ALA A 256 -29.56 21.07 -2.00
N ALA A 257 -28.80 21.73 -1.13
CA ALA A 257 -28.02 21.07 -0.07
C ALA A 257 -28.92 20.37 0.94
N LYS A 258 -29.92 21.10 1.44
CA LYS A 258 -30.91 20.60 2.40
C LYS A 258 -31.68 19.40 1.84
N ASP A 259 -32.29 19.56 0.67
CA ASP A 259 -33.17 18.53 0.10
C ASP A 259 -32.40 17.27 -0.27
N ALA A 260 -31.14 17.39 -0.73
CA ALA A 260 -30.30 16.24 -1.00
C ALA A 260 -29.87 15.49 0.27
N SER A 261 -29.52 16.21 1.34
CA SER A 261 -29.20 15.59 2.64
C SER A 261 -30.42 14.94 3.27
N ASP A 262 -31.56 15.65 3.36
CA ASP A 262 -32.83 15.11 3.87
C ASP A 262 -33.27 13.87 3.06
N ALA A 263 -33.13 13.91 1.73
CA ALA A 263 -33.50 12.79 0.85
C ALA A 263 -32.60 11.58 1.03
N LEU A 264 -31.31 11.79 1.27
CA LEU A 264 -30.36 10.72 1.54
C LEU A 264 -30.65 10.05 2.89
N GLU A 265 -30.88 10.84 3.94
CA GLU A 265 -31.15 10.34 5.29
C GLU A 265 -32.49 9.60 5.40
N HIS A 266 -33.49 10.03 4.62
CA HIS A 266 -34.84 9.47 4.69
C HIS A 266 -35.21 8.54 3.53
N GLY A 267 -34.35 8.42 2.51
CA GLY A 267 -34.50 7.46 1.40
C GLY A 267 -35.70 7.73 0.47
N TYR A 268 -36.14 8.98 0.31
CA TYR A 268 -37.30 9.32 -0.54
C TYR A 268 -36.94 9.77 -1.97
N TRP A 269 -35.64 9.97 -2.28
CA TRP A 269 -35.16 10.15 -3.66
C TRP A 269 -34.26 8.99 -4.08
N GLU A 270 -34.27 8.69 -5.38
CA GLU A 270 -33.23 7.88 -6.01
C GLU A 270 -31.85 8.55 -5.90
N LEU A 271 -30.80 7.74 -5.80
CA LEU A 271 -29.43 8.23 -5.61
C LEU A 271 -28.96 9.16 -6.74
N ASP A 272 -29.37 8.92 -7.99
CA ASP A 272 -29.03 9.80 -9.13
C ASP A 272 -29.54 11.24 -8.94
N LYS A 273 -30.72 11.39 -8.33
CA LYS A 273 -31.30 12.70 -8.04
C LYS A 273 -30.57 13.38 -6.89
N VAL A 274 -30.17 12.63 -5.86
CA VAL A 274 -29.32 13.13 -4.77
C VAL A 274 -27.98 13.60 -5.32
N ALA A 275 -27.31 12.76 -6.12
CA ALA A 275 -26.03 13.07 -6.76
C ALA A 275 -26.12 14.30 -7.66
N THR A 276 -27.20 14.44 -8.45
CA THR A 276 -27.42 15.62 -9.31
C THR A 276 -27.53 16.91 -8.51
N ASN A 277 -28.22 16.89 -7.35
CA ASN A 277 -28.32 18.07 -6.49
C ASN A 277 -26.99 18.36 -5.79
N ALA A 278 -26.28 17.32 -5.33
CA ALA A 278 -24.97 17.47 -4.73
C ALA A 278 -23.94 18.07 -5.69
N LEU A 279 -23.93 17.64 -6.96
CA LEU A 279 -23.05 18.20 -7.98
C LEU A 279 -23.30 19.70 -8.22
N LYS A 280 -24.53 20.17 -8.04
CA LYS A 280 -24.89 21.59 -8.19
C LYS A 280 -24.47 22.45 -6.99
N SER A 281 -24.47 21.90 -5.78
CA SER A 281 -24.38 22.69 -4.54
C SER A 281 -23.15 22.42 -3.67
N ALA A 282 -22.46 21.29 -3.82
CA ALA A 282 -21.37 20.89 -2.91
C ALA A 282 -20.21 21.89 -2.88
N ASP A 283 -19.74 22.36 -4.04
CA ASP A 283 -18.64 23.33 -4.14
C ASP A 283 -18.94 24.64 -3.38
N LYS A 284 -20.14 25.20 -3.59
CA LYS A 284 -20.58 26.41 -2.89
C LYS A 284 -20.81 26.13 -1.39
N THR A 285 -21.33 24.95 -1.05
CA THR A 285 -21.53 24.57 0.35
C THR A 285 -20.21 24.45 1.10
N PHE A 286 -19.15 23.93 0.47
CA PHE A 286 -17.79 23.98 1.03
C PHE A 286 -17.39 25.42 1.37
N HIS A 287 -17.57 26.35 0.44
CA HIS A 287 -17.26 27.76 0.66
C HIS A 287 -18.04 28.37 1.83
N TYR A 288 -19.36 28.18 1.90
CA TYR A 288 -20.21 28.73 2.97
C TYR A 288 -19.87 28.19 4.36
N VAL A 289 -19.65 26.87 4.47
CA VAL A 289 -19.25 26.23 5.73
C VAL A 289 -17.86 26.70 6.14
N ARG A 290 -16.92 26.76 5.19
CA ARG A 290 -15.55 27.24 5.43
C ARG A 290 -15.53 28.68 5.94
N GLN A 291 -16.22 29.58 5.24
CA GLN A 291 -16.35 30.99 5.64
C GLN A 291 -16.91 31.11 7.06
N SER A 292 -17.97 30.37 7.37
CA SER A 292 -18.59 30.39 8.70
C SER A 292 -17.64 29.90 9.79
N ILE A 293 -16.78 28.90 9.51
CA ILE A 293 -15.74 28.46 10.45
C ILE A 293 -14.67 29.54 10.62
N VAL A 294 -14.19 30.14 9.52
CA VAL A 294 -13.19 31.23 9.54
C VAL A 294 -13.69 32.42 10.37
N ASP A 295 -14.94 32.83 10.17
CA ASP A 295 -15.57 33.94 10.90
C ASP A 295 -15.66 33.64 12.41
N LEU A 296 -16.01 32.40 12.78
CA LEU A 296 -16.10 31.98 14.19
C LEU A 296 -14.73 31.83 14.85
N LEU A 297 -13.68 31.53 14.09
CA LEU A 297 -12.30 31.56 14.58
C LEU A 297 -11.81 32.99 14.79
N GLY A 298 -12.47 34.00 14.21
CA GLY A 298 -12.09 35.41 14.39
C GLY A 298 -10.70 35.72 13.86
N LEU A 299 -10.33 35.11 12.73
CA LEU A 299 -9.03 35.31 12.10
C LEU A 299 -8.86 36.76 11.60
N ALA A 300 -7.61 37.21 11.49
CA ALA A 300 -7.31 38.50 10.87
C ALA A 300 -7.87 38.54 9.43
N PRO A 301 -8.42 39.67 8.96
CA PRO A 301 -9.08 39.75 7.66
C PRO A 301 -8.23 39.25 6.49
N GLU A 302 -6.92 39.50 6.52
CA GLU A 302 -5.97 39.07 5.49
C GLU A 302 -5.90 37.55 5.43
N VAL A 303 -5.67 36.89 6.57
CA VAL A 303 -5.62 35.42 6.68
C VAL A 303 -6.98 34.80 6.35
N ALA A 304 -8.07 35.42 6.80
CA ALA A 304 -9.43 34.97 6.52
C ALA A 304 -9.72 34.98 5.02
N ASN A 305 -9.39 36.07 4.32
CA ASN A 305 -9.60 36.19 2.88
C ASN A 305 -8.75 35.15 2.12
N GLU A 306 -7.46 35.04 2.42
CA GLU A 306 -6.56 34.09 1.78
C GLU A 306 -7.02 32.63 2.00
N LEU A 307 -7.46 32.27 3.21
CA LEU A 307 -8.00 30.93 3.47
C LEU A 307 -9.26 30.64 2.68
N ASN A 308 -10.16 31.62 2.50
CA ASN A 308 -11.43 31.45 1.78
C ASN A 308 -11.25 31.39 0.26
N GLU A 309 -10.13 31.90 -0.27
CA GLU A 309 -9.77 31.77 -1.69
C GLU A 309 -9.29 30.35 -2.05
N ILE A 310 -8.77 29.59 -1.08
CA ILE A 310 -8.33 28.21 -1.28
C ILE A 310 -9.56 27.31 -1.49
N LYS A 311 -9.76 26.83 -2.72
CA LYS A 311 -10.83 25.88 -3.07
C LYS A 311 -10.51 24.44 -2.65
N PRO A 312 -11.54 23.61 -2.37
CA PRO A 312 -11.32 22.20 -2.04
C PRO A 312 -10.75 21.47 -3.26
N LYS A 313 -9.64 20.76 -3.09
CA LYS A 313 -8.98 20.02 -4.18
C LYS A 313 -9.25 18.52 -4.08
N ASP A 314 -9.72 17.95 -5.18
CA ASP A 314 -9.88 16.50 -5.33
C ASP A 314 -8.52 15.87 -5.66
N VAL A 315 -8.04 15.05 -4.73
CA VAL A 315 -6.74 14.36 -4.82
C VAL A 315 -6.90 12.86 -5.00
N GLN A 316 -8.15 12.39 -5.15
CA GLN A 316 -8.51 10.96 -5.11
C GLN A 316 -9.00 10.46 -6.46
N SER A 317 -9.59 11.33 -7.27
CA SER A 317 -10.15 10.96 -8.57
C SER A 317 -9.15 10.95 -9.71
N MET A 318 -7.86 11.06 -9.43
CA MET A 318 -6.85 10.97 -10.46
C MET A 318 -6.88 9.57 -11.07
N ARG A 319 -7.40 9.47 -12.29
CA ARG A 319 -7.54 8.24 -13.06
C ARG A 319 -6.72 8.38 -14.34
N LYS A 320 -5.85 7.42 -14.60
CA LYS A 320 -5.17 7.33 -15.89
C LYS A 320 -5.97 6.37 -16.78
N VAL A 321 -6.20 6.77 -18.04
CA VAL A 321 -7.00 6.02 -19.00
C VAL A 321 -6.21 5.89 -20.29
N VAL A 322 -5.87 4.66 -20.65
CA VAL A 322 -5.29 4.35 -21.96
C VAL A 322 -6.43 4.13 -22.95
N ARG A 323 -6.38 4.81 -24.10
CA ARG A 323 -7.23 4.53 -25.25
C ARG A 323 -6.38 4.06 -26.41
N GLY A 324 -6.88 3.06 -27.12
CA GLY A 324 -6.21 2.49 -28.27
C GLY A 324 -7.10 1.49 -28.99
N LEU A 325 -6.51 0.82 -29.97
CA LEU A 325 -7.17 -0.16 -30.83
C LEU A 325 -6.45 -1.50 -30.72
N LEU A 326 -7.21 -2.58 -30.61
CA LEU A 326 -6.70 -3.93 -30.84
C LEU A 326 -6.62 -4.15 -32.35
N ILE A 327 -5.46 -4.59 -32.85
CA ILE A 327 -5.20 -4.74 -34.29
C ILE A 327 -4.71 -6.16 -34.53
N GLY A 328 -5.45 -6.96 -35.29
CA GLY A 328 -5.09 -8.33 -35.58
C GLY A 328 -6.26 -9.16 -36.09
N ALA A 329 -5.95 -10.34 -36.61
CA ALA A 329 -6.96 -11.29 -37.08
C ALA A 329 -6.95 -12.51 -36.14
N ALA A 330 -7.71 -12.42 -35.05
CA ALA A 330 -8.02 -13.54 -34.17
C ALA A 330 -9.51 -13.50 -33.81
N GLU A 331 -10.13 -14.66 -33.66
CA GLU A 331 -11.54 -14.76 -33.23
C GLU A 331 -11.70 -14.28 -31.78
N ASP A 332 -10.72 -14.61 -30.92
CA ASP A 332 -10.58 -14.09 -29.57
C ASP A 332 -9.33 -13.21 -29.47
N ALA A 333 -9.48 -12.00 -28.92
CA ALA A 333 -8.38 -11.07 -28.73
C ALA A 333 -7.60 -11.31 -27.43
N ALA A 334 -8.14 -12.11 -26.50
CA ALA A 334 -7.47 -12.46 -25.26
C ALA A 334 -6.23 -13.32 -25.52
N ALA A 335 -5.25 -13.24 -24.61
CA ALA A 335 -4.14 -14.19 -24.63
C ALA A 335 -4.67 -15.60 -24.29
N GLU A 336 -3.97 -16.64 -24.74
CA GLU A 336 -4.36 -18.03 -24.46
C GLU A 336 -4.51 -18.28 -22.94
N GLY A 337 -5.67 -18.79 -22.53
CA GLY A 337 -6.01 -19.05 -21.13
C GLY A 337 -6.49 -17.83 -20.32
N GLU A 338 -6.51 -16.63 -20.90
CA GLU A 338 -7.07 -15.42 -20.28
C GLU A 338 -8.50 -15.17 -20.77
N LEU A 339 -9.34 -14.57 -19.93
CA LEU A 339 -10.74 -14.29 -20.29
C LEU A 339 -10.90 -13.03 -21.17
N TYR A 340 -9.95 -12.09 -21.06
CA TYR A 340 -10.01 -10.81 -21.76
C TYR A 340 -8.61 -10.35 -22.16
N PRO A 341 -8.47 -9.59 -23.26
CA PRO A 341 -7.25 -8.81 -23.50
C PRO A 341 -7.07 -7.78 -22.39
N ARG A 342 -5.85 -7.63 -21.87
CA ARG A 342 -5.57 -6.66 -20.81
C ARG A 342 -4.24 -5.94 -21.01
N LEU A 343 -4.14 -4.80 -20.35
CA LEU A 343 -2.90 -4.04 -20.23
C LEU A 343 -2.40 -4.22 -18.79
N GLU A 344 -1.25 -4.88 -18.63
CA GLU A 344 -0.53 -4.90 -17.35
C GLU A 344 0.14 -3.54 -17.18
N TRP A 345 -0.27 -2.82 -16.14
CA TRP A 345 0.13 -1.42 -15.95
C TRP A 345 0.87 -1.27 -14.63
N THR A 346 2.10 -0.76 -14.70
CA THR A 346 2.85 -0.25 -13.56
C THR A 346 3.10 1.25 -13.71
N SER A 347 2.68 2.05 -12.72
CA SER A 347 3.03 3.47 -12.62
C SER A 347 4.24 3.67 -11.72
N GLY A 348 5.19 4.48 -12.17
CA GLY A 348 6.34 4.95 -11.39
C GLY A 348 6.45 6.46 -11.42
N ILE A 349 7.50 6.98 -10.81
CA ILE A 349 7.88 8.39 -10.89
C ILE A 349 9.22 8.45 -11.63
N GLU A 350 9.28 9.20 -12.73
CA GLU A 350 10.53 9.45 -13.45
C GLU A 350 11.35 10.52 -12.74
N SER A 351 10.71 11.60 -12.29
CA SER A 351 11.38 12.67 -11.56
C SER A 351 10.41 13.43 -10.65
N VAL A 352 10.96 14.03 -9.60
CA VAL A 352 10.26 15.00 -8.76
C VAL A 352 11.12 16.25 -8.72
N VAL A 353 10.65 17.33 -9.31
CA VAL A 353 11.29 18.63 -9.25
C VAL A 353 10.49 19.50 -8.29
N ARG A 354 11.18 20.09 -7.31
CA ARG A 354 10.59 21.07 -6.40
C ARG A 354 10.93 22.46 -6.89
N GLU A 355 9.92 23.27 -7.18
CA GLU A 355 10.03 24.69 -7.52
C GLU A 355 9.31 25.51 -6.46
N GLY A 356 10.05 25.97 -5.45
CA GLY A 356 9.49 26.67 -4.30
C GLY A 356 8.51 25.79 -3.50
N ALA A 357 7.23 26.15 -3.55
CA ALA A 357 6.11 25.44 -2.91
C ALA A 357 5.38 24.47 -3.86
N THR A 358 5.84 24.33 -5.12
CA THR A 358 5.22 23.44 -6.11
C THR A 358 6.09 22.21 -6.33
N PHE A 359 5.44 21.05 -6.44
CA PHE A 359 6.08 19.79 -6.83
C PHE A 359 5.64 19.42 -8.24
N HIS A 360 6.60 19.35 -9.15
CA HIS A 360 6.41 18.81 -10.48
C HIS A 360 6.83 17.34 -10.46
N VAL A 361 5.83 16.47 -10.44
CA VAL A 361 6.04 15.02 -10.52
C VAL A 361 5.90 14.63 -11.98
N LYS A 362 6.99 14.14 -12.60
CA LYS A 362 6.92 13.52 -13.91
C LYS A 362 6.62 12.03 -13.72
N PRO A 363 5.41 11.56 -14.04
CA PRO A 363 5.08 10.15 -13.93
C PRO A 363 5.84 9.34 -14.98
N GLN A 364 6.13 8.09 -14.69
CA GLN A 364 6.63 7.13 -15.67
C GLN A 364 5.63 5.98 -15.79
N GLU A 365 5.08 5.76 -16.98
CA GLU A 365 4.14 4.66 -17.19
C GLU A 365 4.79 3.53 -17.98
N ARG A 366 4.64 2.31 -17.48
CA ARG A 366 5.02 1.10 -18.20
C ARG A 366 3.79 0.24 -18.39
N ILE A 367 3.48 -0.02 -19.65
CA ILE A 367 2.31 -0.79 -20.07
C ILE A 367 2.79 -2.01 -20.85
N THR A 368 2.44 -3.20 -20.37
CA THR A 368 2.68 -4.45 -21.07
C THR A 368 1.37 -4.99 -21.62
N VAL A 369 1.29 -5.16 -22.94
CA VAL A 369 0.09 -5.63 -23.63
C VAL A 369 -0.03 -7.15 -23.48
N ARG A 370 -1.19 -7.64 -23.04
CA ARG A 370 -1.53 -9.07 -22.95
C ARG A 370 -2.74 -9.37 -23.82
N THR A 371 -2.46 -9.88 -25.01
CA THR A 371 -3.44 -10.17 -26.07
C THR A 371 -3.06 -11.49 -26.75
N HIS A 372 -3.95 -11.99 -27.61
CA HIS A 372 -3.64 -13.08 -28.54
C HIS A 372 -2.35 -12.76 -29.33
N PRO A 373 -1.47 -13.74 -29.65
CA PRO A 373 -0.22 -13.48 -30.39
C PRO A 373 -0.40 -12.72 -31.71
N ASP A 374 -1.51 -12.98 -32.41
CA ASP A 374 -1.86 -12.31 -33.67
C ASP A 374 -2.61 -10.99 -33.49
N VAL A 375 -2.81 -10.53 -32.25
CA VAL A 375 -3.48 -9.27 -31.92
C VAL A 375 -2.51 -8.35 -31.20
N GLY A 376 -2.17 -7.23 -31.84
CA GLY A 376 -1.44 -6.12 -31.23
C GLY A 376 -2.36 -5.10 -30.58
N PHE A 377 -1.78 -4.14 -29.86
CA PHE A 377 -2.49 -2.99 -29.31
C PHE A 377 -1.82 -1.68 -29.76
N ARG A 378 -2.52 -0.87 -30.53
CA ARG A 378 -2.04 0.47 -30.88
C ARG A 378 -2.63 1.47 -29.92
N MET A 379 -1.80 2.02 -29.03
CA MET A 379 -2.22 3.16 -28.22
C MET A 379 -2.48 4.37 -29.11
N GLU A 380 -3.60 5.05 -28.87
CA GLU A 380 -3.92 6.33 -29.50
C GLU A 380 -3.62 7.50 -28.56
N ARG A 381 -3.89 7.33 -27.27
CA ARG A 381 -3.62 8.33 -26.24
C ARG A 381 -3.67 7.75 -24.83
N LEU A 382 -2.89 8.35 -23.96
CA LEU A 382 -3.00 8.22 -22.52
C LEU A 382 -3.54 9.52 -21.93
N GLU A 383 -4.69 9.43 -21.25
CA GLU A 383 -5.40 10.56 -20.67
C GLU A 383 -5.34 10.48 -19.14
N VAL A 384 -5.10 11.60 -18.47
CA VAL A 384 -5.29 11.71 -17.01
C VAL A 384 -6.58 12.48 -16.76
N TYR A 385 -7.53 11.81 -16.11
CA TYR A 385 -8.79 12.36 -15.65
C TYR A 385 -8.70 12.68 -14.16
N GLY A 386 -9.34 13.75 -13.75
CA GLY A 386 -9.60 14.13 -12.37
C GLY A 386 -10.74 15.13 -12.35
N ARG A 387 -11.10 15.65 -11.18
CA ARG A 387 -11.90 16.88 -11.13
C ARG A 387 -11.00 18.00 -11.62
N LEU A 388 -11.31 18.52 -12.81
CA LEU A 388 -10.60 19.67 -13.37
C LEU A 388 -10.90 20.87 -12.48
N GLU A 389 -9.87 21.52 -11.93
CA GLU A 389 -10.04 22.84 -11.32
C GLU A 389 -10.34 23.86 -12.44
N ASN A 390 -10.99 24.99 -12.12
CA ASN A 390 -11.47 25.96 -13.12
C ASN A 390 -10.38 26.35 -14.13
N GLY A 391 -10.53 25.93 -15.38
CA GLY A 391 -9.61 26.23 -16.49
C GLY A 391 -8.54 25.15 -16.74
N GLU A 392 -8.44 24.12 -15.90
CA GLU A 392 -7.61 22.97 -16.18
C GLU A 392 -8.17 22.18 -17.37
N VAL A 393 -7.29 21.87 -18.33
CA VAL A 393 -7.61 21.02 -19.47
C VAL A 393 -7.14 19.61 -19.14
N ARG A 394 -7.83 18.60 -19.69
CA ARG A 394 -7.38 17.20 -19.60
C ARG A 394 -5.92 17.11 -20.04
N VAL A 395 -5.06 16.57 -19.16
CA VAL A 395 -3.66 16.35 -19.48
C VAL A 395 -3.57 15.11 -20.35
N ARG A 396 -3.06 15.30 -21.57
CA ARG A 396 -2.62 14.20 -22.43
C ARG A 396 -1.14 13.99 -22.15
N LEU A 397 -0.79 12.78 -21.71
CA LEU A 397 0.63 12.42 -21.57
C LEU A 397 1.23 12.23 -22.96
N SER A 398 2.49 12.62 -23.12
CA SER A 398 3.20 12.46 -24.38
C SER A 398 3.53 10.98 -24.61
N ASP A 399 3.75 10.59 -25.87
CA ASP A 399 4.16 9.22 -26.19
C ASP A 399 5.51 8.87 -25.55
N ASP A 400 6.37 9.87 -25.29
CA ASP A 400 7.67 9.72 -24.63
C ASP A 400 7.55 9.38 -23.13
N ASP A 401 6.42 9.70 -22.50
CA ASP A 401 6.15 9.40 -21.08
C ASP A 401 5.63 7.96 -20.85
N VAL A 402 5.42 7.21 -21.94
CA VAL A 402 4.77 5.89 -21.92
C VAL A 402 5.60 4.83 -22.62
N ALA A 403 6.22 3.96 -21.83
CA ALA A 403 6.87 2.77 -22.36
C ALA A 403 5.82 1.67 -22.61
N ILE A 404 5.41 1.50 -23.87
CA ILE A 404 4.59 0.37 -24.30
C ILE A 404 5.51 -0.76 -24.74
N SER A 405 5.40 -1.91 -24.06
CA SER A 405 6.02 -3.14 -24.54
C SER A 405 4.97 -4.11 -25.07
N HIS A 406 5.16 -4.49 -26.33
CA HIS A 406 4.53 -5.66 -26.92
C HIS A 406 5.42 -6.85 -26.59
N THR A 407 5.12 -7.55 -25.51
CA THR A 407 5.78 -8.83 -25.24
C THR A 407 4.73 -9.90 -25.30
N ALA A 408 4.72 -10.65 -26.41
CA ALA A 408 4.27 -12.04 -26.33
C ALA A 408 4.93 -12.64 -25.08
N PRO A 409 4.18 -13.32 -24.19
CA PRO A 409 4.80 -13.93 -23.02
C PRO A 409 5.99 -14.75 -23.51
N SER A 410 7.17 -14.52 -22.92
CA SER A 410 8.35 -15.27 -23.32
C SER A 410 8.01 -16.76 -23.28
N PRO A 411 8.48 -17.57 -24.25
CA PRO A 411 8.18 -19.00 -24.27
C PRO A 411 8.43 -19.67 -22.90
N SER A 412 9.48 -19.24 -22.21
CA SER A 412 9.84 -19.64 -20.85
C SER A 412 8.75 -19.36 -19.80
N ARG A 413 8.11 -18.18 -19.80
CA ARG A 413 7.08 -17.82 -18.83
C ARG A 413 5.79 -18.62 -19.04
N ARG A 414 5.41 -18.86 -20.30
CA ARG A 414 4.30 -19.76 -20.64
C ARG A 414 4.59 -21.17 -20.11
N LEU A 415 5.76 -21.73 -20.43
CA LEU A 415 6.17 -23.06 -19.96
C LEU A 415 6.16 -23.16 -18.43
N LEU A 416 6.67 -22.14 -17.74
CA LEU A 416 6.70 -22.10 -16.28
C LEU A 416 5.28 -22.12 -15.68
N GLY A 417 4.31 -21.44 -16.30
CA GLY A 417 2.91 -21.44 -15.89
C GLY A 417 2.20 -22.78 -16.09
N SER A 418 2.60 -23.56 -17.10
CA SER A 418 1.96 -24.83 -17.47
C SER A 418 2.26 -26.02 -16.54
N VAL A 419 3.32 -25.95 -15.72
CA VAL A 419 3.79 -27.11 -14.93
C VAL A 419 2.91 -27.42 -13.71
N MET A 420 2.44 -26.41 -12.98
CA MET A 420 1.66 -26.63 -11.74
C MET A 420 0.34 -27.39 -11.95
N PRO A 421 -0.46 -27.12 -13.01
CA PRO A 421 -1.62 -27.93 -13.33
C PRO A 421 -1.29 -29.42 -13.52
N VAL A 422 -0.18 -29.73 -14.18
CA VAL A 422 0.27 -31.11 -14.43
C VAL A 422 0.66 -31.80 -13.12
N ILE A 423 1.39 -31.12 -12.24
CA ILE A 423 1.74 -31.62 -10.89
C ILE A 423 0.49 -31.92 -10.07
N ASN A 424 -0.46 -30.98 -10.04
CA ASN A 424 -1.68 -31.12 -9.24
C ASN A 424 -2.52 -32.31 -9.73
N ALA A 425 -2.65 -32.48 -11.05
CA ALA A 425 -3.38 -33.61 -11.63
C ALA A 425 -2.70 -34.95 -11.28
N ALA A 426 -1.37 -35.03 -11.39
CA ALA A 426 -0.60 -36.21 -11.05
C ALA A 426 -0.73 -36.57 -9.56
N ALA A 427 -0.50 -35.61 -8.67
CA ALA A 427 -0.58 -35.84 -7.22
C ALA A 427 -2.00 -36.24 -6.78
N ALA A 428 -3.04 -35.63 -7.37
CA ALA A 428 -4.43 -36.00 -7.09
C ALA A 428 -4.74 -37.47 -7.44
N SER A 429 -4.10 -38.03 -8.47
CA SER A 429 -4.29 -39.44 -8.86
C SER A 429 -3.77 -40.45 -7.82
N GLY A 430 -2.93 -40.01 -6.87
CA GLY A 430 -2.32 -40.85 -5.85
C GLY A 430 -2.83 -40.63 -4.43
N ALA A 431 -3.86 -39.77 -4.24
CA ALA A 431 -4.28 -39.31 -2.91
C ALA A 431 -4.67 -40.44 -1.93
N ASP A 432 -5.15 -41.58 -2.45
CA ASP A 432 -5.60 -42.72 -1.64
C ASP A 432 -4.51 -43.78 -1.39
N LYS A 433 -3.28 -43.57 -1.89
CA LYS A 433 -2.20 -44.55 -1.73
C LYS A 433 -1.54 -44.40 -0.36
N GLY A 434 -1.51 -45.50 0.40
CA GLY A 434 -0.81 -45.54 1.68
C GLY A 434 0.71 -45.32 1.50
N HIS A 435 1.30 -44.54 2.40
CA HIS A 435 2.74 -44.25 2.40
C HIS A 435 3.44 -44.96 3.55
N THR A 436 4.54 -45.67 3.26
CA THR A 436 5.50 -46.08 4.28
C THR A 436 6.27 -44.88 4.82
N ARG A 437 6.90 -45.01 6.00
CA ARG A 437 7.73 -43.94 6.58
C ARG A 437 8.83 -43.45 5.63
N ALA A 438 9.47 -44.35 4.88
CA ALA A 438 10.50 -43.99 3.92
C ALA A 438 9.91 -43.25 2.71
N SER A 439 8.75 -43.69 2.21
CA SER A 439 8.06 -42.98 1.13
C SER A 439 7.52 -41.60 1.56
N LEU A 440 7.19 -41.40 2.85
CA LEU A 440 6.84 -40.09 3.39
C LEU A 440 8.04 -39.13 3.37
N PHE A 441 9.27 -39.61 3.60
CA PHE A 441 10.45 -38.76 3.46
C PHE A 441 10.67 -38.33 2.01
N ALA A 442 10.52 -39.25 1.05
CA ALA A 442 10.54 -38.89 -0.36
C ALA A 442 9.41 -37.91 -0.71
N PHE A 443 8.20 -38.11 -0.20
CA PHE A 443 7.06 -37.21 -0.43
C PHE A 443 7.31 -35.81 0.15
N ASN A 444 7.91 -35.70 1.34
CA ASN A 444 8.32 -34.41 1.90
C ASN A 444 9.37 -33.71 1.01
N MET A 445 10.32 -34.47 0.46
CA MET A 445 11.32 -33.96 -0.48
C MET A 445 10.67 -33.47 -1.79
N PHE A 446 9.67 -34.20 -2.30
CA PHE A 446 8.83 -33.74 -3.42
C PHE A 446 8.12 -32.42 -3.08
N GLY A 447 7.56 -32.30 -1.87
CA GLY A 447 6.95 -31.06 -1.38
C GLY A 447 7.93 -29.88 -1.36
N GLN A 448 9.19 -30.11 -0.96
CA GLN A 448 10.25 -29.11 -1.02
C GLN A 448 10.56 -28.69 -2.47
N ALA A 449 10.59 -29.64 -3.41
CA ALA A 449 10.77 -29.31 -4.84
C ALA A 449 9.63 -28.44 -5.38
N VAL A 450 8.38 -28.75 -5.04
CA VAL A 450 7.22 -27.91 -5.42
C VAL A 450 7.34 -26.50 -4.81
N ALA A 451 7.79 -26.39 -3.56
CA ALA A 451 8.04 -25.09 -2.93
C ALA A 451 9.15 -24.31 -3.65
N SER A 452 10.27 -24.95 -3.96
CA SER A 452 11.37 -24.36 -4.74
C SER A 452 10.90 -23.88 -6.12
N PHE A 453 10.12 -24.68 -6.84
CA PHE A 453 9.57 -24.32 -8.15
C PHE A 453 8.67 -23.08 -8.08
N LYS A 454 7.76 -23.01 -7.09
CA LYS A 454 6.91 -21.83 -6.87
C LYS A 454 7.72 -20.59 -6.46
N SER A 455 8.77 -20.75 -5.66
CA SER A 455 9.66 -19.64 -5.31
C SER A 455 10.37 -19.09 -6.55
N ILE A 456 10.83 -19.96 -7.46
CA ILE A 456 11.42 -19.55 -8.74
C ILE A 456 10.39 -18.79 -9.59
N GLN A 457 9.14 -19.26 -9.67
CA GLN A 457 8.04 -18.55 -10.35
C GLN A 457 7.85 -17.12 -9.82
N VAL A 458 7.83 -16.96 -8.49
CA VAL A 458 7.67 -15.66 -7.83
C VAL A 458 8.86 -14.74 -8.13
N LEU A 459 10.09 -15.24 -7.96
CA LEU A 459 11.31 -14.45 -8.18
C LEU A 459 11.46 -14.04 -9.65
N VAL A 460 11.25 -14.96 -10.59
CA VAL A 460 11.24 -14.65 -12.03
C VAL A 460 10.14 -13.63 -12.36
N GLY A 461 8.94 -13.79 -11.79
CA GLY A 461 7.85 -12.82 -11.94
C GLY A 461 8.19 -11.44 -11.39
N ALA A 462 8.95 -11.38 -10.30
CA ALA A 462 9.51 -10.17 -9.71
C ALA A 462 10.80 -9.68 -10.40
N ARG A 463 11.18 -10.29 -11.53
CA ARG A 463 12.38 -9.93 -12.32
C ARG A 463 13.71 -10.11 -11.57
N GLN A 464 13.78 -11.13 -10.72
CA GLN A 464 14.93 -11.49 -9.89
C GLN A 464 15.48 -12.88 -10.27
N PRO A 465 15.94 -13.09 -11.53
CA PRO A 465 16.36 -14.41 -11.97
C PRO A 465 17.68 -14.86 -11.33
N VAL A 466 18.52 -13.93 -10.86
CA VAL A 466 19.80 -14.27 -10.19
C VAL A 466 19.54 -14.90 -8.82
N GLU A 467 18.60 -14.33 -8.07
CA GLU A 467 18.13 -14.79 -6.77
C GLU A 467 17.42 -16.15 -6.86
N ALA A 468 16.88 -16.48 -8.03
CA ALA A 468 16.25 -17.76 -8.31
C ALA A 468 17.28 -18.89 -8.57
N LEU A 469 18.53 -18.58 -8.93
CA LEU A 469 19.55 -19.58 -9.26
C LEU A 469 19.87 -20.54 -8.09
N PRO A 470 20.12 -20.09 -6.84
CA PRO A 470 20.33 -21.00 -5.72
C PRO A 470 19.14 -21.95 -5.48
N ILE A 471 17.93 -21.45 -5.67
CA ILE A 471 16.70 -22.24 -5.54
C ILE A 471 16.57 -23.26 -6.67
N LEU A 472 16.93 -22.88 -7.90
CA LEU A 472 17.01 -23.79 -9.04
C LEU A 472 18.01 -24.92 -8.77
N ARG A 473 19.18 -24.62 -8.22
CA ARG A 473 20.15 -25.65 -7.83
C ARG A 473 19.58 -26.61 -6.80
N ALA A 474 18.89 -26.12 -5.77
CA ALA A 474 18.22 -26.98 -4.80
C ALA A 474 17.17 -27.89 -5.46
N LEU A 475 16.37 -27.35 -6.40
CA LEU A 475 15.40 -28.11 -7.18
C LEU A 475 16.06 -29.22 -8.01
N VAL A 476 17.15 -28.92 -8.72
CA VAL A 476 17.89 -29.91 -9.55
C VAL A 476 18.53 -31.00 -8.69
N ILE A 477 19.09 -30.66 -7.53
CA ILE A 477 19.61 -31.65 -6.57
C ILE A 477 18.49 -32.60 -6.15
N ILE A 478 17.32 -32.08 -5.78
CA ILE A 478 16.18 -32.93 -5.39
C ILE A 478 15.73 -33.81 -6.56
N ALA A 479 15.66 -33.26 -7.78
CA ALA A 479 15.31 -34.04 -8.98
C ALA A 479 16.29 -35.19 -9.22
N GLY A 480 17.60 -34.93 -9.11
CA GLY A 480 18.64 -35.96 -9.19
C GLY A 480 18.53 -37.02 -8.10
N ARG A 481 18.11 -36.67 -6.88
CA ARG A 481 17.83 -37.65 -5.81
C ARG A 481 16.68 -38.58 -6.19
N PHE A 482 15.64 -38.06 -6.83
CA PHE A 482 14.53 -38.87 -7.34
C PHE A 482 14.96 -39.80 -8.48
N GLU A 483 15.85 -39.36 -9.37
CA GLU A 483 16.47 -40.22 -10.38
C GLU A 483 17.25 -41.38 -9.72
N GLN A 484 18.07 -41.10 -8.70
CA GLN A 484 18.80 -42.14 -7.99
C GLN A 484 17.88 -43.10 -7.20
N MET A 485 16.74 -42.60 -6.68
CA MET A 485 15.74 -43.43 -5.99
C MET A 485 14.99 -44.38 -6.92
N THR A 486 14.97 -44.08 -8.21
CA THR A 486 14.24 -44.85 -9.23
C THR A 486 15.17 -45.71 -10.09
N ASP A 487 16.49 -45.62 -9.89
CA ASP A 487 17.46 -46.54 -10.47
C ASP A 487 17.16 -47.98 -10.01
N PRO A 488 16.87 -48.91 -10.93
CA PRO A 488 16.57 -50.32 -10.59
C PRO A 488 17.71 -51.03 -9.84
N SER A 489 18.94 -50.57 -10.00
CA SER A 489 20.13 -51.09 -9.32
C SER A 489 20.49 -50.33 -8.04
N GLY A 490 19.80 -49.23 -7.78
CA GLY A 490 20.11 -48.30 -6.69
C GLY A 490 19.48 -48.69 -5.34
N PRO A 491 19.80 -47.93 -4.28
CA PRO A 491 19.25 -48.16 -2.94
C PRO A 491 17.75 -47.85 -2.78
N GLY A 492 17.09 -47.36 -3.83
CA GLY A 492 15.67 -47.00 -3.80
C GLY A 492 15.36 -45.92 -2.76
N LEU A 493 14.27 -46.10 -2.00
CA LEU A 493 13.86 -45.20 -0.90
C LEU A 493 14.90 -45.06 0.23
N GLY A 494 15.93 -45.91 0.28
CA GLY A 494 17.04 -45.76 1.22
C GLY A 494 17.77 -44.42 1.09
N ILE A 495 17.75 -43.81 -0.10
CA ILE A 495 18.31 -42.47 -0.37
C ILE A 495 17.56 -41.39 0.42
N ALA A 496 16.22 -41.45 0.45
CA ALA A 496 15.42 -40.48 1.22
C ALA A 496 15.67 -40.64 2.72
N VAL A 497 15.85 -41.87 3.21
CA VAL A 497 16.19 -42.13 4.62
C VAL A 497 17.58 -41.57 4.94
N ARG A 498 18.60 -41.82 4.11
CA ARG A 498 19.95 -41.26 4.30
C ARG A 498 19.94 -39.74 4.31
N GLY A 499 19.19 -39.09 3.41
CA GLY A 499 19.08 -37.62 3.40
C GLY A 499 18.48 -37.04 4.68
N VAL A 500 17.52 -37.73 5.31
CA VAL A 500 16.99 -37.33 6.62
C VAL A 500 18.03 -37.55 7.74
N LEU A 501 18.81 -38.63 7.68
CA LEU A 501 19.90 -38.87 8.63
C LEU A 501 20.99 -37.80 8.52
N ASP A 502 21.40 -37.43 7.30
CA ASP A 502 22.36 -36.33 7.06
C ASP A 502 21.84 -35.01 7.66
N ALA A 503 20.56 -34.71 7.46
CA ALA A 503 19.94 -33.50 8.01
C ALA A 503 19.89 -33.53 9.55
N LEU A 504 19.60 -34.68 10.17
CA LEU A 504 19.63 -34.83 11.62
C LEU A 504 21.04 -34.67 12.20
N GLU A 505 22.06 -35.17 11.51
CA GLU A 505 23.46 -35.06 11.92
C GLU A 505 23.97 -33.62 11.78
N ALA A 506 23.46 -32.85 10.80
CA ALA A 506 23.78 -31.44 10.61
C ALA A 506 23.06 -30.49 11.60
N LEU A 507 21.91 -30.89 12.14
CA LEU A 507 21.18 -30.11 13.14
C LEU A 507 21.77 -30.40 14.53
N ASP A 508 22.32 -29.38 15.20
CA ASP A 508 22.91 -29.47 16.55
C ASP A 508 21.84 -29.62 17.67
N VAL A 509 20.91 -30.56 17.50
CA VAL A 509 19.75 -30.75 18.39
C VAL A 509 20.03 -31.84 19.43
N GLY A 510 21.10 -31.69 20.22
CA GLY A 510 21.41 -32.54 21.38
C GLY A 510 21.60 -34.03 21.07
N ALA A 511 22.82 -34.53 21.27
CA ALA A 511 23.26 -35.88 20.89
C ALA A 511 22.26 -37.04 21.19
N ASN A 512 21.57 -37.01 22.33
CA ASN A 512 20.62 -38.07 22.73
C ASN A 512 19.38 -38.14 21.81
N LEU A 513 18.84 -36.98 21.40
CA LEU A 513 17.67 -36.94 20.53
C LEU A 513 18.04 -37.38 19.11
N THR A 514 19.18 -36.91 18.60
CA THR A 514 19.73 -37.32 17.31
C THR A 514 19.94 -38.84 17.25
N GLU A 515 20.58 -39.44 18.26
CA GLU A 515 20.83 -40.89 18.29
C GLU A 515 19.54 -41.72 18.40
N THR A 516 18.57 -41.24 19.19
CA THR A 516 17.26 -41.90 19.30
C THR A 516 16.54 -41.91 17.94
N ARG A 517 16.47 -40.76 17.26
CA ARG A 517 15.82 -40.67 15.93
C ARG A 517 16.56 -41.45 14.86
N ARG A 518 17.89 -41.43 14.88
CA ARG A 518 18.75 -42.23 14.00
C ARG A 518 18.43 -43.72 14.14
N THR A 519 18.41 -44.23 15.37
CA THR A 519 18.06 -45.64 15.65
C THR A 519 16.65 -45.99 15.16
N GLU A 520 15.67 -45.12 15.41
CA GLU A 520 14.29 -45.33 14.93
C GLU A 520 14.20 -45.42 13.40
N PHE A 521 14.90 -44.55 12.68
CA PHE A 521 14.87 -44.51 11.22
C PHE A 521 15.58 -45.71 10.59
N LEU A 522 16.74 -46.10 11.13
CA LEU A 522 17.47 -47.29 10.69
C LEU A 522 16.64 -48.57 10.89
N ALA A 523 16.03 -48.73 12.07
CA ALA A 523 15.16 -49.88 12.36
C ALA A 523 13.94 -49.92 11.42
N ALA A 524 13.30 -48.77 11.16
CA ALA A 524 12.15 -48.68 10.26
C ALA A 524 12.50 -49.02 8.81
N ALA A 525 13.70 -48.66 8.35
CA ALA A 525 14.19 -48.99 7.02
C ALA A 525 14.57 -50.47 6.89
N GLN A 526 15.25 -51.03 7.90
CA GLN A 526 15.59 -52.45 7.97
C GLN A 526 14.32 -53.33 7.93
N ASN A 527 13.28 -52.95 8.67
CA ASN A 527 11.99 -53.66 8.67
C ASN A 527 11.28 -53.64 7.29
N GLN A 528 11.62 -52.69 6.42
CA GLN A 528 11.12 -52.59 5.05
C GLN A 528 12.07 -53.22 4.02
N GLY A 529 13.19 -53.82 4.46
CA GLY A 529 14.20 -54.38 3.57
C GLY A 529 14.93 -53.33 2.72
N LEU A 530 14.97 -52.07 3.16
CA LEU A 530 15.62 -50.99 2.43
C LEU A 530 17.12 -50.98 2.73
N THR A 531 17.93 -50.94 1.68
CA THR A 531 19.37 -50.66 1.77
C THR A 531 19.57 -49.16 1.90
N ILE A 532 20.17 -48.70 3.00
CA ILE A 532 20.55 -47.29 3.17
C ILE A 532 22.02 -47.17 2.76
N PRO A 533 22.37 -46.29 1.80
CA PRO A 533 23.77 -46.07 1.46
C PRO A 533 24.49 -45.33 2.61
N ASP A 534 25.79 -45.62 2.80
CA ASP A 534 26.60 -44.94 3.82
C ASP A 534 26.72 -43.43 3.53
N GLU A 535 26.89 -43.08 2.25
CA GLU A 535 26.95 -41.72 1.74
C GLU A 535 26.03 -41.56 0.54
N LEU A 536 25.43 -40.38 0.38
CA LEU A 536 24.66 -40.06 -0.82
C LEU A 536 25.60 -39.82 -2.00
N ALA A 537 25.37 -40.53 -3.11
CA ALA A 537 26.09 -40.26 -4.35
C ALA A 537 25.96 -38.78 -4.76
N ALA A 538 27.03 -38.18 -5.28
CA ALA A 538 27.04 -36.78 -5.66
C ALA A 538 25.95 -36.49 -6.72
N PRO A 539 25.13 -35.43 -6.58
CA PRO A 539 24.03 -35.14 -7.53
C PRO A 539 24.55 -34.91 -8.96
N GLU A 540 25.80 -34.49 -9.13
CA GLU A 540 26.50 -34.30 -10.41
C GLU A 540 26.60 -35.58 -11.25
N THR A 541 26.41 -36.75 -10.63
CA THR A 541 26.42 -38.05 -11.31
C THR A 541 25.12 -38.38 -12.03
N THR A 542 24.07 -37.58 -11.82
CA THR A 542 22.72 -37.82 -12.36
C THR A 542 22.54 -37.22 -13.75
N SER A 543 21.73 -37.85 -14.60
CA SER A 543 21.49 -37.34 -15.96
C SER A 543 20.72 -36.02 -15.95
N ILE A 544 19.82 -35.82 -14.99
CA ILE A 544 19.10 -34.54 -14.82
C ILE A 544 20.08 -33.40 -14.55
N TYR A 545 21.02 -33.58 -13.61
CA TYR A 545 22.03 -32.57 -13.31
C TYR A 545 22.93 -32.29 -14.51
N ALA A 546 23.40 -33.36 -15.19
CA ALA A 546 24.25 -33.24 -16.37
C ALA A 546 23.55 -32.48 -17.51
N SER A 547 22.24 -32.68 -17.69
CA SER A 547 21.45 -31.99 -18.71
C SER A 547 21.27 -30.48 -18.46
N LEU A 548 21.50 -30.02 -17.22
CA LEU A 548 21.42 -28.62 -16.79
C LEU A 548 22.80 -28.10 -16.32
N GLY A 549 23.88 -28.59 -16.93
CA GLY A 549 25.24 -28.32 -16.47
C GLY A 549 25.64 -26.83 -16.48
N VAL A 550 25.13 -26.06 -17.46
CA VAL A 550 25.41 -24.61 -17.55
C VAL A 550 24.72 -23.87 -16.42
N GLU A 551 23.44 -24.15 -16.18
CA GLU A 551 22.62 -23.61 -15.10
C GLU A 551 23.26 -23.89 -13.74
N MET A 552 23.70 -25.13 -13.53
CA MET A 552 24.30 -25.55 -12.27
C MET A 552 25.63 -24.86 -12.00
N LYS A 553 26.41 -24.56 -13.04
CA LYS A 553 27.61 -23.74 -12.91
C LYS A 553 27.25 -22.32 -12.45
N PHE A 554 26.30 -21.65 -13.12
CA PHE A 554 25.86 -20.31 -12.72
C PHE A 554 25.24 -20.28 -11.33
N ALA A 555 24.47 -21.30 -10.97
CA ALA A 555 23.85 -21.37 -9.66
C ALA A 555 24.86 -21.63 -8.54
N ALA A 556 25.92 -22.40 -8.81
CA ALA A 556 27.04 -22.53 -7.89
C ALA A 556 27.79 -21.19 -7.72
N GLU A 557 28.07 -20.49 -8.82
CA GLU A 557 28.72 -19.17 -8.78
C GLU A 557 27.87 -18.13 -8.03
N ALA A 558 26.55 -18.10 -8.25
CA ALA A 558 25.63 -17.21 -7.55
C ALA A 558 25.57 -17.53 -6.05
N ALA A 559 25.46 -18.81 -5.68
CA ALA A 559 25.47 -19.24 -4.28
C ALA A 559 26.79 -18.91 -3.55
N ASN A 560 27.91 -18.87 -4.29
CA ASN A 560 29.22 -18.51 -3.78
C ASN A 560 29.53 -17.01 -3.87
N GLY A 561 28.63 -16.20 -4.43
CA GLY A 561 28.82 -14.75 -4.62
C GLY A 561 29.85 -14.38 -5.70
N THR A 562 30.16 -15.27 -6.64
CA THR A 562 31.21 -15.08 -7.67
C THR A 562 30.67 -14.79 -9.06
N SER A 563 29.35 -14.81 -9.27
CA SER A 563 28.75 -14.75 -10.61
C SER A 563 28.86 -13.38 -11.29
N GLY A 564 29.11 -12.30 -10.54
CA GLY A 564 29.12 -10.93 -11.07
C GLY A 564 27.77 -10.45 -11.65
N LEU A 565 26.72 -11.29 -11.61
CA LEU A 565 25.44 -11.03 -12.28
C LEU A 565 24.64 -9.87 -11.67
N HIS A 566 24.98 -9.47 -10.45
CA HIS A 566 24.40 -8.27 -9.82
C HIS A 566 25.15 -6.98 -10.18
N LEU A 567 26.30 -7.06 -10.82
CA LEU A 567 27.13 -5.90 -11.13
C LEU A 567 26.86 -5.45 -12.57
N GLN A 568 26.22 -4.30 -12.73
CA GLN A 568 26.04 -3.66 -14.03
C GLN A 568 26.96 -2.45 -14.13
N ARG A 569 27.62 -2.24 -15.28
CA ARG A 569 28.29 -0.97 -15.55
C ARG A 569 27.24 0.13 -15.70
N VAL A 570 27.31 1.12 -14.80
CA VAL A 570 26.47 2.33 -14.87
C VAL A 570 27.07 3.30 -15.88
N ASP A 571 28.40 3.40 -15.91
CA ASP A 571 29.18 4.13 -16.91
C ASP A 571 30.57 3.50 -17.09
N ALA A 572 31.48 4.20 -17.79
CA ALA A 572 32.84 3.73 -18.05
C ALA A 572 33.66 3.47 -16.77
N GLU A 573 33.32 4.11 -15.65
CA GLU A 573 34.11 4.11 -14.42
C GLU A 573 33.37 3.49 -13.22
N ARG A 574 32.04 3.34 -13.26
CA ARG A 574 31.22 2.92 -12.10
C ARG A 574 30.45 1.62 -12.36
N LEU A 575 30.49 0.74 -11.36
CA LEU A 575 29.64 -0.46 -11.26
C LEU A 575 28.49 -0.18 -10.28
N GLY A 576 27.27 -0.47 -10.71
CA GLY A 576 26.06 -0.46 -9.90
C GLY A 576 25.67 -1.88 -9.49
N PHE A 577 24.94 -1.97 -8.38
CA PHE A 577 24.35 -3.22 -7.91
C PHE A 577 22.88 -3.28 -8.31
N GLN A 578 22.45 -4.33 -9.00
CA GLN A 578 21.08 -4.50 -9.47
C GLN A 578 20.56 -5.91 -9.14
N VAL A 579 19.40 -5.93 -8.48
CA VAL A 579 18.64 -7.18 -8.18
C VAL A 579 17.55 -7.44 -9.21
N THR A 580 17.04 -6.39 -9.86
CA THR A 580 15.95 -6.50 -10.83
C THR A 580 16.50 -6.46 -12.25
N LEU A 581 16.42 -7.56 -12.99
CA LEU A 581 16.90 -7.65 -14.38
C LEU A 581 15.73 -7.61 -15.37
N GLU A 582 15.91 -6.94 -16.51
CA GLU A 582 14.93 -7.05 -17.59
C GLU A 582 14.87 -8.50 -18.11
N PRO A 583 13.68 -9.00 -18.51
CA PRO A 583 13.56 -10.34 -19.07
C PRO A 583 14.51 -10.54 -20.26
N GLY A 584 15.22 -11.67 -20.27
CA GLY A 584 16.23 -11.99 -21.27
C GLY A 584 16.77 -13.42 -21.12
N PRO A 585 17.92 -13.74 -21.73
CA PRO A 585 18.47 -15.10 -21.75
C PRO A 585 18.62 -15.75 -20.38
N LEU A 586 19.09 -15.00 -19.37
CA LEU A 586 19.20 -15.52 -18.00
C LEU A 586 17.83 -15.87 -17.40
N THR A 587 16.81 -15.05 -17.66
CA THR A 587 15.43 -15.32 -17.22
C THR A 587 14.88 -16.57 -17.90
N ASP A 588 15.11 -16.70 -19.20
CA ASP A 588 14.67 -17.86 -19.98
C ASP A 588 15.34 -19.13 -19.49
N MET A 589 16.67 -19.11 -19.33
CA MET A 589 17.48 -20.22 -18.84
C MET A 589 17.01 -20.70 -17.46
N VAL A 590 16.86 -19.79 -16.49
CA VAL A 590 16.41 -20.14 -15.13
C VAL A 590 14.99 -20.72 -15.14
N SER A 591 14.09 -20.10 -15.88
CA SER A 591 12.69 -20.53 -15.96
C SER A 591 12.57 -21.92 -16.58
N THR A 592 13.22 -22.16 -17.72
CA THR A 592 13.12 -23.45 -18.41
C THR A 592 13.95 -24.53 -17.74
N GLY A 593 15.07 -24.20 -17.10
CA GLY A 593 15.80 -25.12 -16.23
C GLY A 593 14.93 -25.62 -15.08
N ALA A 594 14.12 -24.73 -14.47
CA ALA A 594 13.17 -25.11 -13.43
C ALA A 594 12.05 -26.02 -13.96
N VAL A 595 11.53 -25.74 -15.17
CA VAL A 595 10.54 -26.60 -15.84
C VAL A 595 11.10 -28.00 -16.10
N VAL A 596 12.32 -28.09 -16.66
CA VAL A 596 12.99 -29.37 -16.93
C VAL A 596 13.19 -30.16 -15.64
N ALA A 597 13.77 -29.54 -14.61
CA ALA A 597 14.03 -30.20 -13.34
C ALA A 597 12.74 -30.72 -12.68
N MET A 598 11.67 -29.91 -12.66
CA MET A 598 10.42 -30.28 -12.01
C MET A 598 9.65 -31.36 -12.78
N LEU A 599 9.63 -31.32 -14.11
CA LEU A 599 8.95 -32.32 -14.92
C LEU A 599 9.69 -33.67 -14.92
N GLU A 600 11.02 -33.69 -14.96
CA GLU A 600 11.79 -34.93 -14.81
C GLU A 600 11.60 -35.52 -13.41
N LEU A 601 11.65 -34.68 -12.37
CA LEU A 601 11.32 -35.09 -11.00
C LEU A 601 9.90 -35.69 -10.92
N LEU A 602 8.91 -35.08 -11.57
CA LEU A 602 7.54 -35.58 -11.58
C LEU A 602 7.44 -36.97 -12.22
N LYS A 603 8.18 -37.25 -13.31
CA LYS A 603 8.23 -38.58 -13.94
C LYS A 603 8.76 -39.63 -12.95
N GLN A 604 9.84 -39.32 -12.24
CA GLN A 604 10.41 -40.21 -11.24
C GLN A 604 9.48 -40.40 -10.03
N ALA A 605 8.90 -39.31 -9.52
CA ALA A 605 7.96 -39.34 -8.41
C ALA A 605 6.71 -40.16 -8.75
N ALA A 606 6.19 -40.04 -9.97
CA ALA A 606 5.05 -40.82 -10.40
C ALA A 606 5.34 -42.33 -10.45
N SER A 607 6.54 -42.71 -10.92
CA SER A 607 6.98 -44.12 -10.84
C SER A 607 7.05 -44.60 -9.38
N LEU A 608 7.67 -43.80 -8.51
CA LEU A 608 7.89 -44.12 -7.11
C LEU A 608 6.59 -44.20 -6.27
N PHE A 609 5.65 -43.29 -6.51
CA PHE A 609 4.37 -43.21 -5.78
C PHE A 609 3.20 -43.89 -6.53
N GLY A 610 3.46 -44.37 -7.75
CA GLY A 610 2.44 -44.93 -8.64
C GLY A 610 1.39 -43.91 -9.09
N TRP A 611 1.75 -42.65 -9.30
CA TRP A 611 0.82 -41.66 -9.86
C TRP A 611 0.60 -41.92 -11.35
N THR A 612 -0.55 -41.50 -11.86
CA THR A 612 -0.86 -41.55 -13.28
C THR A 612 -0.43 -40.25 -13.94
N LEU A 613 0.31 -40.34 -15.05
CA LEU A 613 0.76 -39.20 -15.84
C LEU A 613 0.22 -39.25 -17.26
N GLN A 614 -0.09 -38.09 -17.83
CA GLN A 614 -0.24 -37.93 -19.28
C GLN A 614 1.16 -37.74 -19.87
N SER A 615 1.82 -38.84 -20.22
CA SER A 615 3.25 -38.81 -20.63
C SER A 615 3.49 -37.94 -21.86
N THR A 616 2.53 -37.88 -22.79
CA THR A 616 2.61 -37.06 -24.01
C THR A 616 2.76 -35.57 -23.69
N ASP A 617 1.95 -35.05 -22.76
CA ASP A 617 1.94 -33.63 -22.42
C ASP A 617 3.24 -33.24 -21.71
N ILE A 618 3.74 -34.12 -20.83
CA ILE A 618 5.00 -33.93 -20.12
C ILE A 618 6.18 -33.94 -21.09
N ASP A 619 6.25 -34.92 -21.99
CA ASP A 619 7.34 -35.03 -22.95
C ASP A 619 7.35 -33.86 -23.94
N GLN A 620 6.17 -33.35 -24.33
CA GLN A 620 6.05 -32.13 -25.13
C GLN A 620 6.61 -30.90 -24.36
N LEU A 621 6.15 -30.66 -23.13
CA LEU A 621 6.63 -29.54 -22.32
C LEU A 621 8.13 -29.61 -22.04
N LEU A 622 8.66 -30.81 -21.80
CA LEU A 622 10.10 -31.05 -21.63
C LEU A 622 10.88 -30.71 -22.90
N GLY A 623 10.41 -31.16 -24.08
CA GLY A 623 11.04 -30.86 -25.36
C GLY A 623 11.10 -29.36 -25.64
N GLU A 624 9.98 -28.65 -25.44
CA GLU A 624 9.91 -27.20 -25.60
C GLU A 624 10.83 -26.46 -24.60
N ALA A 625 10.83 -26.88 -23.33
CA ALA A 625 11.68 -26.28 -22.31
C ALA A 625 13.17 -26.47 -22.60
N ARG A 626 13.59 -27.67 -23.01
CA ARG A 626 14.99 -27.93 -23.39
C ARG A 626 15.44 -27.08 -24.56
N ALA A 627 14.62 -26.94 -25.60
CA ALA A 627 14.96 -26.13 -26.76
C ALA A 627 15.19 -24.65 -26.40
N VAL A 628 14.32 -24.07 -25.58
CA VAL A 628 14.46 -22.68 -25.09
C VAL A 628 15.67 -22.54 -24.16
N ASN A 629 15.86 -23.51 -23.26
CA ASN A 629 16.97 -23.55 -22.32
C ASN A 629 18.33 -23.57 -23.03
N GLU A 630 18.51 -24.50 -23.99
CA GLU A 630 19.75 -24.63 -24.77
C GLU A 630 20.05 -23.37 -25.58
N SER A 631 19.02 -22.77 -26.21
CA SER A 631 19.18 -21.51 -26.92
C SER A 631 19.60 -20.36 -25.99
N ALA A 632 19.05 -20.31 -24.77
CA ALA A 632 19.38 -19.26 -23.81
C ALA A 632 20.81 -19.43 -23.25
N ALA A 633 21.24 -20.66 -22.99
CA ALA A 633 22.57 -21.00 -22.48
C ALA A 633 23.72 -20.66 -23.46
N GLN A 634 23.41 -20.51 -24.76
CA GLN A 634 24.39 -20.12 -25.79
C GLN A 634 24.56 -18.61 -25.94
N LEU A 635 23.71 -17.80 -25.31
CA LEU A 635 23.73 -16.34 -25.40
C LEU A 635 24.57 -15.72 -24.27
N ASP A 636 24.95 -14.46 -24.43
CA ASP A 636 25.53 -13.70 -23.32
C ASP A 636 24.47 -13.48 -22.25
N LEU A 637 24.69 -14.08 -21.09
CA LEU A 637 23.79 -14.02 -19.94
C LEU A 637 24.01 -12.74 -19.12
N VAL A 638 25.11 -12.03 -19.37
CA VAL A 638 25.33 -10.70 -18.78
C VAL A 638 24.38 -9.73 -19.48
N PRO A 639 23.49 -9.04 -18.73
CA PRO A 639 22.63 -8.04 -19.33
C PRO A 639 23.50 -7.03 -20.09
N PRO A 640 23.17 -6.68 -21.35
CA PRO A 640 23.86 -5.60 -22.02
C PRO A 640 23.81 -4.37 -21.10
N ALA A 641 24.91 -3.62 -21.01
CA ALA A 641 24.92 -2.37 -20.27
C ALA A 641 23.71 -1.57 -20.75
N SER A 642 22.78 -1.26 -19.85
CA SER A 642 21.59 -0.49 -20.19
C SER A 642 22.09 0.71 -20.97
N ALA A 643 21.71 0.82 -22.23
CA ALA A 643 21.93 2.03 -22.99
C ALA A 643 21.10 3.10 -22.28
N MET A 644 21.65 3.67 -21.21
CA MET A 644 21.15 4.93 -20.68
C MET A 644 21.22 5.84 -21.88
N ALA A 645 20.03 6.21 -22.36
CA ALA A 645 19.87 7.12 -23.46
C ALA A 645 20.86 8.26 -23.24
N ASP A 646 21.71 8.45 -24.24
CA ASP A 646 22.61 9.58 -24.37
C ASP A 646 21.72 10.82 -24.42
N ASN A 647 21.25 11.25 -23.24
CA ASN A 647 20.48 12.46 -23.05
C ASN A 647 21.49 13.58 -23.25
N GLY A 648 21.69 13.94 -24.51
CA GLY A 648 22.58 15.02 -24.92
C GLY A 648 22.31 16.26 -24.07
N GLU A 649 23.41 16.80 -23.53
CA GLU A 649 23.45 18.10 -22.87
C GLU A 649 22.91 19.24 -23.74
#